data_AF-A0A2V5JD83-F1
#
_entry.id   AF-A0A2V5JD83-F1
#
_cell.length_a   1.000
_cell.length_b   1.000
_cell.length_c   1.000
_cell.angle_alpha   90.00
_cell.angle_beta   90.00
_cell.angle_gamma   90.00
#
_symmetry.space_group_name_H-M   'P 1'
#
loop_
_entity.id
_entity.type
_entity.pdbx_description
1 polymer ?
#
loop_
_entity_poly.entity_id
_entity_poly.type
_entity_poly.pdbx_seq_one_letter_code
_entity_poly.pdbx_strand_id
1 'polypeptide(L)'
;MSPSAPPILDFSVFYGGDSAAKAKLVDQIRECCLYNGFFQITGHRVPRELQQRVMSCTKRFFDLPLEEKVLVDKNHNTWNRGYELLRSQMLEVGTGPELKEGYYVGEEIPEDHPYFVQKKLNSGPNQWPPTVPDREEFQRTTMEYYHAVFDLAKDVLGALALTLDVSEDYFDPLTDGAVATMRYLHYPAQPKDADEKLNRGIGAHTDFGCITLLLQDEVDGLQVLDAPTGEWLDVEPVPGAYVVNLGNLFMRMANDRYKSNIHRVINKSGKERYSIPFFFSGNPDYLCECLPNCRQPGEDPKYPPITVEEMVTASYKESYGRAERYKQEMKAKMEVMAPVAAFLLRYSRHTSRHLHPILPIRRRMETRHENDTHSLEGETKGVIFDDPDVQQFYGTSTTEAYRLKSELVGRCMEEIGMGRFQWKLFVVTGFGWIVDNFASQGISAVQPPIELEFPGIVQVSYSSVAYYIGLILGASFWGISSDLIGRKPAFNCTLLVAGIFLCGAAGTMNFVGFSAMWAMVGTAAGGNVPVDSMIFLEFVPGSHQWLLTALSAWWNLGQLIVSLVAWVFLANFSCAADSTPETCRRGDNMGWRYTLITLGSLSLAFTLIRTFVFKLPETPRYLLSKGRDQAAVDAVNHVAKENGQPPPLTLSMLQDIDARLGIPTTTSSALSTTEILRENMKDFKGEHYRALFATKLLSRHTVIIWGIWLTIGIAYPLYFNFLPSYLATKFTSSASLTTTYRNYCIESAVSVVGPLSAAYLVTTIFGRRWMMGLSSIVTGVFLFAYVGVSNPTSSLAFACVTGMLGNFALLLMKGVYAEYAIMYAFTPESFPAPHRGTGTGTAASLLRFGGLCASLVASQTGFTTAPIYASAALWVVVGVVCWGLPFETAGHGSI
;
A
#
# COMPACT_ATOMS: atom_id res chain seq x y z
N MET A 1 26.70 32.09 6.00
CA MET A 1 27.60 31.52 4.98
C MET A 1 26.71 30.89 3.92
N SER A 2 26.99 31.06 2.62
CA SER A 2 26.28 30.27 1.59
C SER A 2 26.47 28.78 1.87
N PRO A 3 25.52 27.89 1.54
CA PRO A 3 25.67 26.45 1.75
C PRO A 3 26.89 25.96 0.97
N SER A 4 28.00 25.75 1.68
CA SER A 4 29.25 25.25 1.13
C SER A 4 29.41 23.80 1.58
N ALA A 5 29.87 22.93 0.68
CA ALA A 5 30.24 21.55 0.98
C ALA A 5 31.12 21.46 2.24
N PRO A 6 31.12 20.32 2.97
CA PRO A 6 31.94 20.16 4.16
C PRO A 6 33.39 20.59 3.94
N PRO A 7 33.96 21.45 4.81
CA PRO A 7 35.25 22.04 4.59
C PRO A 7 36.37 21.00 4.64
N ILE A 8 37.43 21.23 3.88
CA ILE A 8 38.64 20.40 3.87
C ILE A 8 39.69 21.07 4.74
N LEU A 9 40.18 20.34 5.75
CA LEU A 9 41.15 20.80 6.73
C LEU A 9 42.49 20.09 6.53
N ASP A 10 43.59 20.84 6.67
CA ASP A 10 44.94 20.28 6.64
C ASP A 10 45.34 19.80 8.03
N PHE A 11 45.29 18.49 8.23
CA PHE A 11 45.58 17.82 9.49
C PHE A 11 47.08 17.62 9.71
N SER A 12 47.94 17.90 8.73
CA SER A 12 49.40 17.79 8.91
C SER A 12 49.92 18.72 10.01
N VAL A 13 49.24 19.86 10.18
CA VAL A 13 49.49 20.87 11.22
C VAL A 13 49.33 20.30 12.63
N PHE A 14 48.43 19.33 12.83
CA PHE A 14 48.20 18.70 14.13
C PHE A 14 49.46 17.98 14.65
N TYR A 15 50.26 17.44 13.75
CA TYR A 15 51.50 16.72 14.04
C TYR A 15 52.74 17.62 14.09
N GLY A 16 52.61 18.89 13.72
CA GLY A 16 53.69 19.86 13.68
C GLY A 16 54.00 20.47 15.05
N GLY A 17 55.12 21.20 15.13
CA GLY A 17 55.52 21.94 16.34
C GLY A 17 54.93 23.36 16.44
N ASP A 18 54.18 23.83 15.43
CA ASP A 18 53.61 25.18 15.42
C ASP A 18 52.30 25.24 16.23
N SER A 19 52.40 25.71 17.47
CA SER A 19 51.25 25.81 18.37
C SER A 19 50.17 26.77 17.88
N ALA A 20 50.52 27.83 17.13
CA ALA A 20 49.55 28.80 16.62
C ALA A 20 48.74 28.19 15.47
N ALA A 21 49.41 27.48 14.56
CA ALA A 21 48.76 26.75 13.50
C ALA A 21 47.89 25.60 14.04
N LYS A 22 48.37 24.84 15.05
CA LYS A 22 47.58 23.79 15.72
C LYS A 22 46.32 24.36 16.38
N ALA A 23 46.43 25.50 17.08
CA ALA A 23 45.27 26.17 17.68
C ALA A 23 44.24 26.59 16.62
N LYS A 24 44.70 27.13 15.48
CA LYS A 24 43.82 27.49 14.36
C LYS A 24 43.08 26.28 13.79
N LEU A 25 43.76 25.14 13.60
CA LEU A 25 43.13 23.90 13.15
C LEU A 25 42.06 23.43 14.15
N VAL A 26 42.37 23.47 15.45
CA VAL A 26 41.42 23.12 16.54
C VAL A 26 40.17 24.01 16.47
N ASP A 27 40.33 25.32 16.26
CA ASP A 27 39.19 26.23 16.11
C ASP A 27 38.34 25.92 14.87
N GLN A 28 38.97 25.60 13.74
CA GLN A 28 38.25 25.20 12.52
C GLN A 28 37.47 23.89 12.71
N ILE A 29 38.07 22.89 13.37
CA ILE A 29 37.38 21.65 13.72
C ILE A 29 36.20 21.95 14.65
N ARG A 30 36.41 22.81 15.67
CA ARG A 30 35.34 23.23 16.60
C ARG A 30 34.16 23.84 15.86
N GLU A 31 34.40 24.74 14.90
CA GLU A 31 33.35 25.34 14.08
C GLU A 31 32.57 24.29 13.28
N CYS A 32 33.26 23.33 12.66
CA CYS A 32 32.61 22.23 11.94
C CYS A 32 31.74 21.38 12.87
N CYS A 33 32.25 21.01 14.04
CA CYS A 33 31.55 20.21 15.04
C CYS A 33 30.29 20.90 15.59
N LEU A 34 30.33 22.22 15.78
CA LEU A 34 29.19 23.03 16.21
C LEU A 34 28.14 23.17 15.11
N TYR A 35 28.56 23.27 13.86
CA TYR A 35 27.66 23.51 12.73
C TYR A 35 26.93 22.23 12.29
N ASN A 36 27.66 21.23 11.83
CA ASN A 36 27.09 20.01 11.23
C ASN A 36 27.84 18.72 11.60
N GLY A 37 28.93 18.79 12.36
CA GLY A 37 29.72 17.60 12.71
C GLY A 37 30.32 16.85 11.53
N PHE A 38 30.49 17.52 10.39
CA PHE A 38 30.98 16.93 9.13
C PHE A 38 32.10 17.79 8.54
N PHE A 39 33.25 17.19 8.26
CA PHE A 39 34.38 17.86 7.59
C PHE A 39 35.26 16.82 6.88
N GLN A 40 36.19 17.28 6.05
CA GLN A 40 37.19 16.44 5.41
C GLN A 40 38.57 16.76 5.96
N ILE A 41 39.44 15.75 6.10
CA ILE A 41 40.82 15.93 6.53
C ILE A 41 41.79 15.41 5.48
N THR A 42 42.85 16.18 5.22
CA THR A 42 44.02 15.80 4.41
C THR A 42 45.29 15.94 5.26
N GLY A 43 46.45 15.51 4.77
CA GLY A 43 47.70 15.64 5.53
C GLY A 43 47.80 14.74 6.78
N HIS A 44 46.90 13.75 6.91
CA HIS A 44 46.94 12.72 7.94
C HIS A 44 48.06 11.68 7.67
N ARG A 45 48.34 10.80 8.64
CA ARG A 45 49.43 9.81 8.54
C ARG A 45 49.15 8.54 7.73
N VAL A 46 47.90 8.28 7.31
CA VAL A 46 47.58 7.10 6.49
C VAL A 46 48.15 7.25 5.06
N PRO A 47 49.12 6.41 4.63
CA PRO A 47 49.77 6.55 3.33
C PRO A 47 48.80 6.44 2.15
N ARG A 48 49.00 7.25 1.11
CA ARG A 48 48.14 7.24 -0.09
C ARG A 48 48.22 5.90 -0.83
N GLU A 49 49.40 5.29 -0.85
CA GLU A 49 49.61 3.97 -1.45
C GLU A 49 48.81 2.89 -0.70
N LEU A 50 48.70 2.98 0.62
CA LEU A 50 47.89 2.06 1.42
C LEU A 50 46.39 2.24 1.13
N GLN A 51 45.91 3.49 1.00
CA GLN A 51 44.53 3.79 0.59
C GLN A 51 44.21 3.18 -0.80
N GLN A 52 45.13 3.30 -1.76
CA GLN A 52 44.96 2.73 -3.10
C GLN A 52 44.97 1.20 -3.10
N ARG A 53 45.89 0.59 -2.35
CA ARG A 53 45.96 -0.88 -2.20
C ARG A 53 44.68 -1.43 -1.57
N VAL A 54 44.19 -0.82 -0.48
CA VAL A 54 42.96 -1.28 0.17
C VAL A 54 41.74 -1.09 -0.73
N MET A 55 41.65 0.00 -1.49
CA MET A 55 40.57 0.21 -2.46
C MET A 55 40.61 -0.84 -3.58
N SER A 56 41.80 -1.27 -3.97
CA SER A 56 41.97 -2.37 -4.93
C SER A 56 41.53 -3.71 -4.33
N CYS A 57 41.81 -3.98 -3.05
CA CYS A 57 41.26 -5.13 -2.33
C CYS A 57 39.72 -5.11 -2.31
N THR A 58 39.12 -3.96 -2.00
CA THR A 58 37.66 -3.77 -2.01
C THR A 58 37.05 -4.15 -3.36
N LYS A 59 37.60 -3.64 -4.46
CA LYS A 59 37.14 -3.97 -5.83
C LYS A 59 37.31 -5.47 -6.13
N ARG A 60 38.50 -6.03 -5.87
CA ARG A 60 38.78 -7.47 -6.05
C ARG A 60 37.77 -8.36 -5.32
N PHE A 61 37.37 -7.99 -4.12
CA PHE A 61 36.36 -8.75 -3.37
C PHE A 61 34.98 -8.66 -4.01
N PHE A 62 34.53 -7.47 -4.42
CA PHE A 62 33.18 -7.31 -4.99
C PHE A 62 33.04 -7.82 -6.43
N ASP A 63 34.16 -7.92 -7.16
CA ASP A 63 34.26 -8.59 -8.47
C ASP A 63 34.07 -10.12 -8.40
N LEU A 64 34.15 -10.72 -7.21
CA LEU A 64 33.88 -12.14 -7.02
C LEU A 64 32.39 -12.47 -7.32
N PRO A 65 32.10 -13.65 -7.90
CA PRO A 65 30.73 -14.15 -8.02
C PRO A 65 30.02 -14.19 -6.66
N LEU A 66 28.71 -13.99 -6.65
CA LEU A 66 27.91 -13.98 -5.42
C LEU A 66 28.10 -15.26 -4.59
N GLU A 67 28.19 -16.41 -5.26
CA GLU A 67 28.38 -17.73 -4.62
C GLU A 67 29.64 -17.77 -3.74
N GLU A 68 30.72 -17.10 -4.18
CA GLU A 68 31.98 -17.00 -3.45
C GLU A 68 31.89 -16.00 -2.30
N LYS A 69 31.21 -14.86 -2.50
CA LYS A 69 31.01 -13.84 -1.46
C LYS A 69 30.19 -14.37 -0.27
N VAL A 70 29.18 -15.22 -0.54
CA VAL A 70 28.30 -15.80 0.49
C VAL A 70 29.01 -16.84 1.36
N LEU A 71 30.16 -17.41 0.95
CA LEU A 71 30.96 -18.31 1.79
C LEU A 71 31.40 -17.66 3.11
N VAL A 72 31.52 -16.33 3.12
CA VAL A 72 31.86 -15.52 4.30
C VAL A 72 30.69 -14.67 4.78
N ASP A 73 29.44 -15.12 4.61
CA ASP A 73 28.25 -14.40 5.09
C ASP A 73 28.35 -14.08 6.59
N LYS A 74 28.10 -12.81 6.93
CA LYS A 74 28.19 -12.33 8.32
C LYS A 74 27.18 -12.98 9.27
N ASN A 75 26.09 -13.54 8.74
CA ASN A 75 25.09 -14.27 9.51
C ASN A 75 25.59 -15.65 9.97
N HIS A 76 26.76 -16.11 9.51
CA HIS A 76 27.41 -17.32 10.03
C HIS A 76 28.02 -17.14 11.43
N ASN A 77 28.01 -15.92 11.98
CA ASN A 77 28.52 -15.62 13.31
C ASN A 77 27.65 -14.60 14.07
N THR A 78 27.93 -14.42 15.36
CA THR A 78 27.19 -13.49 16.24
C THR A 78 27.94 -12.19 16.54
N TRP A 79 29.13 -11.99 15.96
CA TRP A 79 30.01 -10.84 16.22
C TRP A 79 30.17 -9.92 14.98
N ASN A 80 29.29 -10.07 13.98
CA ASN A 80 29.09 -9.16 12.86
C ASN A 80 30.32 -8.97 11.95
N ARG A 81 31.00 -10.06 11.60
CA ARG A 81 32.13 -10.09 10.63
C ARG A 81 31.75 -10.82 9.35
N GLY A 82 32.22 -10.37 8.19
CA GLY A 82 31.95 -11.02 6.91
C GLY A 82 31.02 -10.24 5.96
N TYR A 83 30.53 -10.90 4.93
CA TYR A 83 29.75 -10.35 3.84
C TYR A 83 28.31 -10.03 4.24
N GLU A 84 27.84 -8.85 3.83
CA GLU A 84 26.47 -8.36 3.90
C GLU A 84 25.90 -8.31 2.48
N LEU A 85 24.89 -9.14 2.22
CA LEU A 85 24.21 -9.21 0.94
C LEU A 85 23.56 -7.87 0.57
N LEU A 86 23.50 -7.55 -0.73
CA LEU A 86 22.74 -6.43 -1.26
C LEU A 86 21.30 -6.40 -0.70
N ARG A 87 20.77 -5.22 -0.37
CA ARG A 87 19.41 -5.03 0.17
C ARG A 87 19.15 -5.66 1.55
N SER A 88 20.21 -5.94 2.31
CA SER A 88 20.07 -6.53 3.66
C SER A 88 19.67 -5.55 4.77
N GLN A 89 19.76 -4.24 4.52
CA GLN A 89 19.54 -3.19 5.52
C GLN A 89 18.55 -2.13 5.02
N MET A 90 17.85 -1.46 5.95
CA MET A 90 16.93 -0.36 5.67
C MET A 90 16.96 0.68 6.81
N LEU A 91 17.76 1.73 6.63
CA LEU A 91 17.93 2.79 7.64
C LEU A 91 16.79 3.84 7.64
N GLU A 92 16.13 4.08 6.50
CA GLU A 92 15.09 5.11 6.37
C GLU A 92 13.71 4.54 6.09
N VAL A 93 12.72 4.96 6.89
CA VAL A 93 11.32 4.55 6.75
C VAL A 93 10.72 5.14 5.48
N GLY A 94 9.97 4.34 4.71
CA GLY A 94 9.36 4.78 3.45
C GLY A 94 10.29 4.72 2.24
N THR A 95 11.48 4.11 2.37
CA THR A 95 12.40 3.84 1.26
C THR A 95 12.53 2.34 0.99
N GLY A 96 13.03 1.97 -0.19
CA GLY A 96 13.37 0.57 -0.48
C GLY A 96 14.59 0.10 0.32
N PRO A 97 14.80 -1.23 0.49
CA PRO A 97 16.05 -1.75 1.07
C PRO A 97 17.28 -1.27 0.30
N GLU A 98 18.36 -0.99 1.03
CA GLU A 98 19.55 -0.28 0.56
C GLU A 98 20.25 -0.98 -0.61
N LEU A 99 20.53 -0.23 -1.68
CA LEU A 99 21.32 -0.69 -2.84
C LEU A 99 22.82 -0.62 -2.54
N LYS A 100 23.24 -1.33 -1.50
CA LYS A 100 24.64 -1.55 -1.16
C LYS A 100 24.86 -2.96 -0.65
N GLU A 101 25.99 -3.54 -1.02
CA GLU A 101 26.53 -4.75 -0.41
C GLU A 101 27.78 -4.37 0.41
N GLY A 102 28.12 -5.18 1.41
CA GLY A 102 29.17 -4.84 2.36
C GLY A 102 30.06 -6.01 2.73
N TYR A 103 31.27 -5.75 3.20
CA TYR A 103 32.15 -6.74 3.82
C TYR A 103 32.77 -6.17 5.09
N TYR A 104 32.46 -6.80 6.23
CA TYR A 104 32.69 -6.29 7.57
C TYR A 104 33.95 -6.91 8.15
N VAL A 105 34.87 -6.04 8.54
CA VAL A 105 36.16 -6.39 9.14
C VAL A 105 36.32 -5.58 10.41
N GLY A 106 37.03 -6.11 11.39
CA GLY A 106 37.63 -5.26 12.41
C GLY A 106 38.87 -5.90 12.99
N GLU A 107 39.17 -5.59 14.25
CA GLU A 107 40.33 -6.17 14.92
C GLU A 107 40.29 -7.70 14.86
N GLU A 108 41.45 -8.32 14.63
CA GLU A 108 41.57 -9.78 14.55
C GLU A 108 41.63 -10.34 15.97
N ILE A 109 40.45 -10.67 16.51
CA ILE A 109 40.31 -11.14 17.89
C ILE A 109 40.21 -12.67 17.91
N PRO A 110 41.19 -13.40 18.48
CA PRO A 110 41.16 -14.86 18.53
C PRO A 110 40.09 -15.37 19.51
N GLU A 111 39.72 -16.64 19.37
CA GLU A 111 38.61 -17.25 20.13
C GLU A 111 38.87 -17.39 21.64
N ASP A 112 40.13 -17.29 22.08
CA ASP A 112 40.53 -17.30 23.48
C ASP A 112 40.59 -15.89 24.10
N HIS A 113 40.42 -14.84 23.30
CA HIS A 113 40.48 -13.46 23.78
C HIS A 113 39.28 -13.13 24.69
N PRO A 114 39.48 -12.40 25.80
CA PRO A 114 38.41 -12.07 26.74
C PRO A 114 37.17 -11.43 26.09
N TYR A 115 37.36 -10.54 25.12
CA TYR A 115 36.24 -9.89 24.43
C TYR A 115 35.38 -10.87 23.62
N PHE A 116 36.00 -11.89 23.00
CA PHE A 116 35.24 -12.92 22.28
C PHE A 116 34.50 -13.83 23.26
N VAL A 117 35.21 -14.32 24.29
CA VAL A 117 34.63 -15.21 25.32
C VAL A 117 33.46 -14.55 26.05
N GLN A 118 33.58 -13.25 26.35
CA GLN A 118 32.53 -12.46 27.00
C GLN A 118 31.48 -11.91 26.04
N LYS A 119 31.61 -12.20 24.73
CA LYS A 119 30.69 -11.75 23.67
C LYS A 119 30.52 -10.24 23.61
N LYS A 120 31.62 -9.50 23.81
CA LYS A 120 31.65 -8.05 23.69
C LYS A 120 31.28 -7.62 22.28
N LEU A 121 30.68 -6.43 22.19
CA LEU A 121 30.25 -5.80 20.94
C LEU A 121 31.23 -6.04 19.77
N ASN A 122 30.73 -6.62 18.68
CA ASN A 122 31.45 -6.88 17.42
C ASN A 122 32.86 -7.47 17.58
N SER A 123 33.10 -8.29 18.62
CA SER A 123 34.43 -8.81 18.94
C SER A 123 34.56 -10.29 18.59
N GLY A 124 35.44 -10.62 17.63
CA GLY A 124 35.74 -11.99 17.22
C GLY A 124 36.56 -12.05 15.92
N PRO A 125 36.91 -13.26 15.45
CA PRO A 125 37.80 -13.44 14.31
C PRO A 125 37.15 -12.94 13.01
N ASN A 126 37.96 -12.42 12.10
CA ASN A 126 37.49 -11.99 10.79
C ASN A 126 37.22 -13.19 9.87
N GLN A 127 36.26 -13.03 8.95
CA GLN A 127 35.93 -14.06 7.97
C GLN A 127 36.62 -13.79 6.64
N TRP A 128 37.78 -14.41 6.43
CA TRP A 128 38.59 -14.17 5.23
C TRP A 128 38.12 -15.02 4.02
N PRO A 129 37.74 -14.40 2.88
CA PRO A 129 37.22 -15.11 1.71
C PRO A 129 38.25 -16.14 1.20
N PRO A 130 37.86 -17.42 1.02
CA PRO A 130 38.79 -18.49 0.68
C PRO A 130 39.29 -18.40 -0.78
N THR A 131 38.50 -17.77 -1.66
CA THR A 131 38.70 -17.75 -3.11
C THR A 131 39.10 -16.38 -3.66
N VAL A 132 39.34 -15.38 -2.79
CA VAL A 132 39.85 -14.09 -3.23
C VAL A 132 41.27 -14.24 -3.80
N PRO A 133 41.56 -13.63 -4.97
CA PRO A 133 42.92 -13.59 -5.49
C PRO A 133 43.90 -13.00 -4.48
N ASP A 134 45.08 -13.60 -4.36
CA ASP A 134 46.16 -13.17 -3.46
C ASP A 134 45.70 -12.99 -2.00
N ARG A 135 44.96 -13.98 -1.47
CA ARG A 135 44.36 -13.96 -0.13
C ARG A 135 45.27 -13.45 1.00
N GLU A 136 46.53 -13.85 1.03
CA GLU A 136 47.48 -13.37 2.04
C GLU A 136 47.74 -11.86 1.94
N GLU A 137 47.88 -11.35 0.71
CA GLU A 137 48.02 -9.91 0.46
C GLU A 137 46.74 -9.16 0.82
N PHE A 138 45.57 -9.72 0.48
CA PHE A 138 44.27 -9.16 0.84
C PHE A 138 44.14 -9.00 2.37
N GLN A 139 44.42 -10.06 3.14
CA GLN A 139 44.39 -10.04 4.60
C GLN A 139 45.36 -9.01 5.17
N ARG A 140 46.63 -9.09 4.75
CA ARG A 140 47.69 -8.19 5.22
C ARG A 140 47.36 -6.72 4.95
N THR A 141 46.94 -6.39 3.73
CA THR A 141 46.59 -5.01 3.33
C THR A 141 45.36 -4.51 4.09
N THR A 142 44.36 -5.37 4.28
CA THR A 142 43.14 -5.03 5.03
C THR A 142 43.47 -4.65 6.47
N MET A 143 44.29 -5.46 7.16
CA MET A 143 44.67 -5.20 8.56
C MET A 143 45.68 -4.06 8.69
N GLU A 144 46.64 -3.94 7.78
CA GLU A 144 47.57 -2.79 7.72
C GLU A 144 46.80 -1.47 7.61
N TYR A 145 45.77 -1.42 6.76
CA TYR A 145 44.88 -0.27 6.65
C TYR A 145 44.01 -0.07 7.89
N TYR A 146 43.43 -1.15 8.44
CA TYR A 146 42.60 -1.08 9.65
C TYR A 146 43.35 -0.41 10.81
N HIS A 147 44.57 -0.83 11.10
CA HIS A 147 45.37 -0.25 12.20
C HIS A 147 45.78 1.20 11.91
N ALA A 148 46.16 1.52 10.66
CA ALA A 148 46.52 2.89 10.29
C ALA A 148 45.34 3.87 10.48
N VAL A 149 44.12 3.45 10.15
CA VAL A 149 42.91 4.27 10.35
C VAL A 149 42.47 4.26 11.81
N PHE A 150 42.72 3.19 12.56
CA PHE A 150 42.51 3.16 14.01
C PHE A 150 43.37 4.22 14.72
N ASP A 151 44.66 4.31 14.39
CA ASP A 151 45.55 5.34 14.92
C ASP A 151 45.11 6.75 14.51
N LEU A 152 44.67 6.93 13.25
CA LEU A 152 44.09 8.21 12.81
C LEU A 152 42.83 8.58 13.60
N ALA A 153 41.97 7.61 13.93
CA ALA A 153 40.79 7.86 14.75
C ALA A 153 41.17 8.37 16.15
N LYS A 154 42.25 7.85 16.73
CA LYS A 154 42.80 8.37 18.00
C LYS A 154 43.30 9.81 17.86
N ASP A 155 44.04 10.12 16.80
CA ASP A 155 44.50 11.49 16.54
C ASP A 155 43.32 12.47 16.39
N VAL A 156 42.27 12.07 15.67
CA VAL A 156 41.04 12.86 15.52
C VAL A 156 40.33 13.06 16.85
N LEU A 157 40.25 12.03 17.70
CA LEU A 157 39.71 12.17 19.06
C LEU A 157 40.54 13.12 19.92
N GLY A 158 41.87 13.10 19.80
CA GLY A 158 42.74 14.07 20.48
C GLY A 158 42.50 15.51 20.02
N ALA A 159 42.30 15.72 18.72
CA ALA A 159 41.90 17.02 18.20
C ALA A 159 40.52 17.47 18.72
N LEU A 160 39.54 16.57 18.78
CA LEU A 160 38.21 16.83 19.35
C LEU A 160 38.23 17.08 20.87
N ALA A 161 39.18 16.50 21.59
CA ALA A 161 39.39 16.77 23.00
C ALA A 161 39.81 18.25 23.20
N LEU A 162 40.77 18.71 22.38
CA LEU A 162 41.21 20.11 22.40
C LEU A 162 40.09 21.08 22.00
N THR A 163 39.19 20.70 21.08
CA THR A 163 38.06 21.57 20.70
C THR A 163 37.06 21.77 21.85
N LEU A 164 37.05 20.87 22.83
CA LEU A 164 36.23 20.91 24.05
C LEU A 164 36.98 21.44 25.28
N ASP A 165 38.17 22.01 25.06
CA ASP A 165 39.01 22.61 26.08
C ASP A 165 39.39 21.62 27.21
N VAL A 166 39.53 20.34 26.87
CA VAL A 166 40.10 19.29 27.73
C VAL A 166 41.46 18.86 27.18
N SER A 167 42.21 18.04 27.94
CA SER A 167 43.52 17.58 27.53
C SER A 167 43.45 16.68 26.28
N GLU A 168 44.50 16.69 25.45
CA GLU A 168 44.56 15.92 24.20
C GLU A 168 44.38 14.41 24.42
N ASP A 169 44.83 13.91 25.57
CA ASP A 169 44.75 12.51 26.02
C ASP A 169 43.44 12.16 26.74
N TYR A 170 42.47 13.08 26.83
CA TYR A 170 41.24 12.88 27.61
C TYR A 170 40.46 11.62 27.21
N PHE A 171 40.45 11.29 25.92
CA PHE A 171 39.74 10.13 25.39
C PHE A 171 40.60 8.84 25.36
N ASP A 172 41.83 8.84 25.88
CA ASP A 172 42.67 7.63 25.91
C ASP A 172 41.96 6.41 26.52
N PRO A 173 41.22 6.52 27.65
CA PRO A 173 40.49 5.38 28.21
C PRO A 173 39.30 4.91 27.34
N LEU A 174 38.73 5.79 26.50
CA LEU A 174 37.74 5.41 25.50
C LEU A 174 38.39 4.63 24.35
N THR A 175 39.68 4.87 24.06
CA THR A 175 40.40 4.20 22.97
C THR A 175 41.06 2.88 23.39
N ASP A 176 41.34 2.70 24.69
CA ASP A 176 41.94 1.47 25.22
C ASP A 176 40.98 0.30 25.08
N GLY A 177 41.32 -0.72 24.30
CA GLY A 177 40.38 -1.80 23.97
C GLY A 177 39.19 -1.35 23.11
N ALA A 178 39.33 -0.26 22.34
CA ALA A 178 38.22 0.20 21.50
C ALA A 178 37.84 -0.79 20.40
N VAL A 179 36.53 -0.92 20.18
CA VAL A 179 35.99 -1.66 19.06
C VAL A 179 35.74 -0.70 17.91
N ALA A 180 36.34 -1.01 16.76
CA ALA A 180 36.01 -0.40 15.49
C ALA A 180 35.51 -1.46 14.48
N THR A 181 34.63 -1.03 13.59
CA THR A 181 34.14 -1.85 12.48
C THR A 181 34.44 -1.13 11.18
N MET A 182 35.28 -1.73 10.34
CA MET A 182 35.52 -1.28 8.98
C MET A 182 34.58 -2.01 8.03
N ARG A 183 34.03 -1.31 7.05
CA ARG A 183 33.22 -1.94 6.01
C ARG A 183 33.76 -1.59 4.65
N TYR A 184 34.01 -2.59 3.82
CA TYR A 184 34.08 -2.35 2.37
C TYR A 184 32.65 -2.26 1.87
N LEU A 185 32.30 -1.19 1.18
CA LEU A 185 30.97 -1.00 0.62
C LEU A 185 31.04 -0.85 -0.90
N HIS A 186 30.14 -1.54 -1.58
CA HIS A 186 29.94 -1.43 -3.02
C HIS A 186 28.49 -1.04 -3.31
N TYR A 187 28.35 0.00 -4.13
CA TYR A 187 27.07 0.53 -4.61
C TYR A 187 26.99 0.30 -6.12
N PRO A 188 26.06 -0.55 -6.58
CA PRO A 188 25.86 -0.78 -8.00
C PRO A 188 25.55 0.51 -8.77
N ALA A 189 25.87 0.52 -10.06
CA ALA A 189 25.49 1.61 -10.96
C ALA A 189 23.96 1.77 -11.04
N GLN A 190 23.48 3.02 -10.97
CA GLN A 190 22.06 3.34 -11.05
C GLN A 190 21.76 4.28 -12.23
N PRO A 191 20.60 4.10 -12.91
CA PRO A 191 20.14 5.06 -13.91
C PRO A 191 19.99 6.46 -13.32
N LYS A 192 20.30 7.49 -14.11
CA LYS A 192 20.24 8.90 -13.67
C LYS A 192 18.83 9.37 -13.27
N ASP A 193 17.80 8.73 -13.79
CA ASP A 193 16.37 8.99 -13.59
C ASP A 193 15.71 8.00 -12.62
N ALA A 194 16.49 7.14 -11.94
CA ALA A 194 15.98 6.22 -10.95
C ALA A 194 15.36 6.98 -9.76
N ASP A 195 14.20 6.50 -9.28
CA ASP A 195 13.54 7.08 -8.12
C ASP A 195 14.47 7.04 -6.89
N GLU A 196 14.80 8.23 -6.37
CA GLU A 196 15.74 8.42 -5.27
C GLU A 196 15.27 7.80 -3.95
N LYS A 197 13.96 7.60 -3.74
CA LYS A 197 13.43 6.93 -2.54
C LYS A 197 13.47 5.40 -2.68
N LEU A 198 13.36 4.86 -3.88
CA LEU A 198 13.37 3.41 -4.13
C LEU A 198 14.78 2.83 -4.34
N ASN A 199 15.74 3.68 -4.74
CA ASN A 199 17.08 3.27 -5.15
C ASN A 199 18.19 3.89 -4.29
N ARG A 200 17.95 4.18 -3.01
CA ARG A 200 19.02 4.72 -2.15
C ARG A 200 20.17 3.73 -2.04
N GLY A 201 21.39 4.24 -2.22
CA GLY A 201 22.59 3.51 -1.84
C GLY A 201 22.54 3.23 -0.34
N ILE A 202 22.36 4.29 0.46
CA ILE A 202 22.02 4.23 1.88
C ILE A 202 20.96 5.30 2.20
N GLY A 203 19.96 4.95 3.02
CA GLY A 203 18.92 5.87 3.49
C GLY A 203 19.45 7.00 4.38
N ALA A 204 18.64 8.03 4.61
CA ALA A 204 18.96 9.12 5.53
C ALA A 204 19.08 8.60 6.97
N HIS A 205 20.25 8.80 7.60
CA HIS A 205 20.54 8.32 8.95
C HIS A 205 21.62 9.15 9.65
N THR A 206 21.81 8.89 10.95
CA THR A 206 22.99 9.32 11.72
C THR A 206 23.78 8.09 12.16
N ASP A 207 25.08 8.27 12.41
CA ASP A 207 25.94 7.19 12.88
C ASP A 207 25.80 6.94 14.38
N PHE A 208 25.86 5.67 14.80
CA PHE A 208 25.61 5.29 16.19
C PHE A 208 26.83 5.44 17.10
N GLY A 209 28.03 5.26 16.54
CA GLY A 209 29.30 5.22 17.28
C GLY A 209 29.81 6.59 17.70
N CYS A 210 31.11 6.67 17.97
CA CYS A 210 31.78 7.88 18.42
C CYS A 210 32.11 8.78 17.22
N ILE A 211 32.96 8.29 16.32
CA ILE A 211 33.32 8.97 15.07
C ILE A 211 33.40 7.97 13.91
N THR A 212 33.19 8.46 12.70
CA THR A 212 33.39 7.68 11.47
C THR A 212 34.43 8.37 10.60
N LEU A 213 35.37 7.58 10.09
CA LEU A 213 36.35 7.99 9.08
C LEU A 213 36.02 7.28 7.78
N LEU A 214 35.67 8.01 6.73
CA LEU A 214 35.23 7.46 5.47
C LEU A 214 36.22 7.79 4.35
N LEU A 215 36.80 6.74 3.77
CA LEU A 215 37.53 6.82 2.51
C LEU A 215 36.55 6.60 1.35
N GLN A 216 36.58 7.49 0.36
CA GLN A 216 35.76 7.40 -0.85
C GLN A 216 36.62 7.10 -2.08
N ASP A 217 36.02 6.52 -3.11
CA ASP A 217 36.59 6.52 -4.45
C ASP A 217 36.32 7.85 -5.17
N GLU A 218 36.53 7.89 -6.48
CA GLU A 218 36.33 9.10 -7.30
C GLU A 218 34.86 9.35 -7.68
N VAL A 219 33.92 8.51 -7.19
CA VAL A 219 32.48 8.59 -7.55
C VAL A 219 31.69 9.26 -6.43
N ASP A 220 30.93 10.29 -6.81
CA ASP A 220 30.09 11.08 -5.91
C ASP A 220 28.87 10.30 -5.41
N GLY A 221 28.19 10.87 -4.41
CA GLY A 221 26.89 10.38 -3.96
C GLY A 221 26.63 10.50 -2.47
N LEU A 222 27.63 10.81 -1.65
CA LEU A 222 27.40 11.13 -0.24
C LEU A 222 26.79 12.53 -0.13
N GLN A 223 25.68 12.63 0.59
CA GLN A 223 25.00 13.89 0.88
C GLN A 223 24.81 14.06 2.38
N VAL A 224 25.02 15.27 2.88
CA VAL A 224 24.79 15.67 4.27
C VAL A 224 23.67 16.71 4.33
N LEU A 225 22.76 16.57 5.28
CA LEU A 225 21.66 17.51 5.45
C LEU A 225 22.14 18.78 6.15
N ASP A 226 21.97 19.93 5.54
CA ASP A 226 22.19 21.22 6.19
C ASP A 226 20.98 21.57 7.05
N ALA A 227 21.00 21.18 8.33
CA ALA A 227 19.85 21.33 9.22
C ALA A 227 19.26 22.76 9.29
N PRO A 228 20.05 23.86 9.25
CA PRO A 228 19.50 25.22 9.24
C PRO A 228 18.67 25.57 7.98
N THR A 229 19.02 25.02 6.81
CA THR A 229 18.34 25.33 5.54
C THR A 229 17.38 24.23 5.08
N GLY A 230 17.57 23.00 5.56
CA GLY A 230 16.86 21.81 5.09
C GLY A 230 17.36 21.28 3.74
N GLU A 231 18.46 21.83 3.20
CA GLU A 231 19.03 21.43 1.91
C GLU A 231 20.02 20.27 2.06
N TRP A 232 20.15 19.42 1.03
CA TRP A 232 21.17 18.37 0.98
C TRP A 232 22.43 18.90 0.29
N LEU A 233 23.57 18.83 0.98
CA LEU A 233 24.87 19.22 0.46
C LEU A 233 25.64 18.00 -0.01
N ASP A 234 26.13 18.02 -1.25
CA ASP A 234 27.00 16.98 -1.78
C ASP A 234 28.39 17.06 -1.14
N VAL A 235 28.94 15.90 -0.76
CA VAL A 235 30.32 15.75 -0.28
C VAL A 235 31.17 15.25 -1.44
N GLU A 236 31.83 16.18 -2.11
CA GLU A 236 32.69 15.89 -3.26
C GLU A 236 33.88 15.02 -2.82
N PRO A 237 34.15 13.88 -3.49
CA PRO A 237 35.29 13.04 -3.16
C PRO A 237 36.63 13.74 -3.46
N VAL A 238 37.50 13.82 -2.45
CA VAL A 238 38.83 14.42 -2.58
C VAL A 238 39.90 13.33 -2.43
N PRO A 239 40.75 13.11 -3.44
CA PRO A 239 41.80 12.10 -3.37
C PRO A 239 42.76 12.33 -2.18
N GLY A 240 42.90 11.30 -1.34
CA GLY A 240 43.75 11.36 -0.16
C GLY A 240 43.12 12.08 1.04
N ALA A 241 41.82 12.38 1.00
CA ALA A 241 41.08 12.89 2.13
C ALA A 241 40.23 11.80 2.80
N TYR A 242 40.01 11.95 4.11
CA TYR A 242 38.95 11.24 4.82
C TYR A 242 37.81 12.20 5.13
N VAL A 243 36.58 11.78 4.86
CA VAL A 243 35.41 12.42 5.46
C VAL A 243 35.34 11.98 6.92
N VAL A 244 35.19 12.95 7.81
CA VAL A 244 35.04 12.76 9.25
C VAL A 244 33.63 13.18 9.62
N ASN A 245 32.90 12.30 10.31
CA ASN A 245 31.63 12.66 10.91
C ASN A 245 31.51 12.18 12.35
N LEU A 246 30.85 13.00 13.16
CA LEU A 246 30.52 12.67 14.55
C LEU A 246 29.29 11.78 14.60
N GLY A 247 29.31 10.79 15.49
CA GLY A 247 28.17 9.92 15.77
C GLY A 247 27.38 10.35 17.00
N ASN A 248 26.26 9.66 17.21
CA ASN A 248 25.30 9.94 18.28
C ASN A 248 25.93 9.80 19.68
N LEU A 249 26.92 8.92 19.84
CA LEU A 249 27.61 8.75 21.11
C LEU A 249 28.44 9.99 21.46
N PHE A 250 29.18 10.56 20.50
CA PHE A 250 29.97 11.78 20.74
C PHE A 250 29.07 12.98 20.97
N MET A 251 27.97 13.13 20.20
CA MET A 251 26.97 14.17 20.42
C MET A 251 26.39 14.12 21.85
N ARG A 252 26.09 12.91 22.35
CA ARG A 252 25.60 12.70 23.73
C ARG A 252 26.63 13.13 24.78
N MET A 253 27.90 12.71 24.62
CA MET A 253 29.00 13.12 25.51
C MET A 253 29.22 14.65 25.48
N ALA A 254 29.03 15.27 24.32
CA ALA A 254 29.08 16.71 24.13
C ALA A 254 27.78 17.44 24.51
N ASN A 255 26.80 16.76 25.12
CA ASN A 255 25.53 17.34 25.57
C ASN A 255 24.76 18.09 24.46
N ASP A 256 24.75 17.54 23.24
CA ASP A 256 24.20 18.14 22.01
C ASP A 256 24.86 19.45 21.54
N ARG A 257 25.97 19.87 22.17
CA ARG A 257 26.77 21.00 21.71
C ARG A 257 27.34 20.75 20.32
N TYR A 258 27.86 19.54 20.09
CA TYR A 258 28.30 19.09 18.76
C TYR A 258 27.22 18.26 18.09
N LYS A 259 27.17 18.27 16.76
CA LYS A 259 26.08 17.65 15.99
C LYS A 259 26.49 16.30 15.42
N SER A 260 25.64 15.30 15.58
CA SER A 260 25.64 14.08 14.77
C SER A 260 24.61 14.28 13.66
N ASN A 261 25.07 14.43 12.42
CA ASN A 261 24.22 14.96 11.36
C ASN A 261 23.70 13.88 10.40
N ILE A 262 22.50 14.15 9.89
CA ILE A 262 21.79 13.25 8.99
C ILE A 262 22.50 13.26 7.64
N HIS A 263 22.84 12.09 7.14
CA HIS A 263 23.47 11.91 5.84
C HIS A 263 22.88 10.70 5.10
N ARG A 264 23.04 10.68 3.77
CA ARG A 264 22.53 9.62 2.88
C ARG A 264 23.48 9.39 1.72
N VAL A 265 23.32 8.26 1.01
CA VAL A 265 24.07 7.99 -0.21
C VAL A 265 23.13 7.77 -1.39
N ILE A 266 23.26 8.61 -2.42
CA ILE A 266 22.54 8.51 -3.69
C ILE A 266 23.55 8.47 -4.84
N ASN A 267 23.72 7.31 -5.48
CA ASN A 267 24.62 7.15 -6.60
C ASN A 267 23.92 7.52 -7.93
N LYS A 268 24.04 8.78 -8.37
CA LYS A 268 23.48 9.24 -9.66
C LYS A 268 24.48 9.20 -10.81
N SER A 269 25.70 8.72 -10.57
CA SER A 269 26.80 8.83 -11.52
C SER A 269 26.62 7.94 -12.76
N GLY A 270 25.79 6.90 -12.67
CA GLY A 270 25.69 5.83 -13.66
C GLY A 270 26.90 4.87 -13.66
N LYS A 271 27.81 5.01 -12.69
CA LYS A 271 28.96 4.14 -12.46
C LYS A 271 28.83 3.45 -11.10
N GLU A 272 29.58 2.38 -10.89
CA GLU A 272 29.70 1.77 -9.56
C GLU A 272 30.50 2.70 -8.63
N ARG A 273 30.12 2.73 -7.35
CA ARG A 273 30.80 3.52 -6.31
C ARG A 273 31.31 2.58 -5.24
N TYR A 274 32.49 2.86 -4.71
CA TYR A 274 33.10 2.16 -3.59
C TYR A 274 33.44 3.12 -2.46
N SER A 275 33.26 2.66 -1.23
CA SER A 275 33.70 3.43 -0.06
C SER A 275 34.05 2.53 1.11
N ILE A 276 34.92 3.01 1.99
CA ILE A 276 35.42 2.27 3.14
C ILE A 276 35.19 3.11 4.41
N PRO A 277 33.98 3.09 5.00
CA PRO A 277 33.75 3.66 6.32
C PRO A 277 34.43 2.83 7.40
N PHE A 278 35.06 3.54 8.33
CA PHE A 278 35.66 3.03 9.55
C PHE A 278 34.89 3.61 10.74
N PHE A 279 34.01 2.79 11.32
CA PHE A 279 33.16 3.18 12.45
C PHE A 279 33.91 2.94 13.75
N PHE A 280 34.39 4.00 14.40
CA PHE A 280 35.05 3.93 15.70
C PHE A 280 34.02 4.12 16.82
N SER A 281 33.72 3.06 17.56
CA SER A 281 32.74 3.12 18.66
C SER A 281 33.39 3.50 19.99
N GLY A 282 34.57 2.96 20.28
CA GLY A 282 35.24 3.08 21.58
C GLY A 282 35.22 1.78 22.38
N ASN A 283 35.82 1.79 23.57
CA ASN A 283 35.86 0.67 24.49
C ASN A 283 34.43 0.29 24.92
N PRO A 284 33.98 -0.96 24.72
CA PRO A 284 32.63 -1.41 25.07
C PRO A 284 32.21 -1.09 26.51
N ASP A 285 33.15 -1.14 27.45
CA ASP A 285 32.93 -0.94 28.89
C ASP A 285 33.06 0.52 29.34
N TYR A 286 33.49 1.43 28.44
CA TYR A 286 33.65 2.83 28.79
C TYR A 286 32.29 3.48 29.07
N LEU A 287 32.18 4.11 30.23
CA LEU A 287 30.98 4.84 30.65
C LEU A 287 31.00 6.24 30.03
N CYS A 288 30.13 6.46 29.04
CA CYS A 288 29.97 7.74 28.38
C CYS A 288 29.09 8.66 29.24
N GLU A 289 29.73 9.69 29.82
CA GLU A 289 29.08 10.75 30.59
C GLU A 289 29.18 12.10 29.86
N CYS A 290 28.35 13.06 30.27
CA CYS A 290 28.44 14.43 29.77
C CYS A 290 29.77 15.07 30.21
N LEU A 291 30.53 15.60 29.25
CA LEU A 291 31.83 16.22 29.56
C LEU A 291 31.66 17.45 30.47
N PRO A 292 32.60 17.69 31.39
CA PRO A 292 32.52 18.82 32.32
C PRO A 292 32.33 20.19 31.64
N ASN A 293 32.97 20.41 30.49
CA ASN A 293 32.95 21.67 29.74
C ASN A 293 31.78 21.77 28.73
N CYS A 294 30.86 20.80 28.73
CA CYS A 294 29.70 20.75 27.82
C CYS A 294 28.38 21.13 28.50
N ARG A 295 28.45 21.62 29.74
CA ARG A 295 27.30 22.09 30.52
C ARG A 295 27.71 23.26 31.40
N GLN A 296 26.76 24.10 31.79
CA GLN A 296 27.07 25.19 32.73
C GLN A 296 27.33 24.64 34.14
N PRO A 297 28.15 25.32 34.96
CA PRO A 297 28.34 24.95 36.36
C PRO A 297 26.99 24.92 37.10
N GLY A 298 26.62 23.75 37.64
CA GLY A 298 25.35 23.53 38.35
C GLY A 298 24.19 23.03 37.47
N GLU A 299 24.40 22.82 36.17
CA GLU A 299 23.42 22.23 35.26
C GLU A 299 23.52 20.69 35.24
N ASP A 300 22.37 20.01 35.26
CA ASP A 300 22.32 18.55 35.14
C ASP A 300 22.59 18.10 33.69
N PRO A 301 23.24 16.94 33.47
CA PRO A 301 23.42 16.39 32.13
C PRO A 301 22.08 16.15 31.44
N LYS A 302 21.97 16.47 30.13
CA LYS A 302 20.74 16.19 29.35
C LYS A 302 20.43 14.70 29.27
N TYR A 303 21.45 13.87 29.37
CA TYR A 303 21.37 12.43 29.22
C TYR A 303 22.02 11.71 30.40
N PRO A 304 21.44 10.59 30.88
CA PRO A 304 22.10 9.76 31.89
C PRO A 304 23.36 9.08 31.31
N PRO A 305 24.33 8.70 32.15
CA PRO A 305 25.46 7.86 31.76
C PRO A 305 25.01 6.58 31.03
N ILE A 306 25.78 6.15 30.04
CA ILE A 306 25.53 4.91 29.29
C ILE A 306 26.86 4.32 28.84
N THR A 307 26.99 3.00 28.78
CA THR A 307 28.20 2.39 28.20
C THR A 307 28.18 2.41 26.66
N VAL A 308 29.36 2.32 26.03
CA VAL A 308 29.47 2.20 24.57
C VAL A 308 28.70 0.97 24.07
N GLU A 309 28.84 -0.17 24.76
CA GLU A 309 28.17 -1.42 24.41
C GLU A 309 26.64 -1.31 24.41
N GLU A 310 26.07 -0.71 25.46
CA GLU A 310 24.62 -0.54 25.58
C GLU A 310 24.06 0.34 24.46
N MET A 311 24.69 1.49 24.19
CA MET A 311 24.22 2.45 23.19
C MET A 311 24.25 1.87 21.77
N VAL A 312 25.38 1.26 21.39
CA VAL A 312 25.56 0.73 20.03
C VAL A 312 24.69 -0.52 19.82
N THR A 313 24.56 -1.38 20.82
CA THR A 313 23.69 -2.57 20.75
C THR A 313 22.21 -2.20 20.62
N ALA A 314 21.73 -1.20 21.37
CA ALA A 314 20.37 -0.71 21.25
C ALA A 314 20.07 -0.19 19.83
N SER A 315 20.99 0.59 19.28
CA SER A 315 20.88 1.15 17.92
C SER A 315 20.89 0.06 16.82
N TYR A 316 21.71 -0.98 16.98
CA TYR A 316 21.72 -2.12 16.05
C TYR A 316 20.41 -2.92 16.07
N LYS A 317 19.85 -3.18 17.25
CA LYS A 317 18.56 -3.90 17.40
C LYS A 317 17.43 -3.17 16.68
N GLU A 318 17.41 -1.84 16.74
CA GLU A 318 16.40 -1.05 16.05
C GLU A 318 16.53 -1.11 14.52
N SER A 319 17.76 -0.90 14.00
CA SER A 319 18.04 -0.88 12.55
C SER A 319 17.80 -2.25 11.89
N TYR A 320 18.43 -3.32 12.39
CA TYR A 320 18.26 -4.66 11.80
C TYR A 320 16.89 -5.26 12.09
N GLY A 321 16.28 -4.94 13.24
CA GLY A 321 14.91 -5.35 13.55
C GLY A 321 13.89 -4.78 12.57
N ARG A 322 14.12 -3.59 11.99
CA ARG A 322 13.27 -3.03 10.93
C ARG A 322 13.34 -3.84 9.63
N ALA A 323 14.54 -4.28 9.22
CA ALA A 323 14.73 -5.10 8.02
C ALA A 323 14.23 -6.55 8.19
N GLU A 324 14.44 -7.16 9.35
CA GLU A 324 13.91 -8.50 9.63
C GLU A 324 12.39 -8.50 9.79
N ARG A 325 11.78 -7.46 10.36
CA ARG A 325 10.31 -7.31 10.32
C ARG A 325 9.81 -7.23 8.88
N TYR A 326 10.47 -6.47 8.01
CA TYR A 326 10.14 -6.44 6.58
C TYR A 326 10.31 -7.81 5.89
N LYS A 327 11.40 -8.55 6.15
CA LYS A 327 11.61 -9.91 5.60
C LYS A 327 10.64 -10.93 6.18
N GLN A 328 10.31 -10.87 7.46
CA GLN A 328 9.32 -11.74 8.11
C GLN A 328 7.91 -11.41 7.63
N GLU A 329 7.59 -10.14 7.40
CA GLU A 329 6.35 -9.74 6.71
C GLU A 329 6.31 -10.30 5.29
N MET A 330 7.40 -10.21 4.53
CA MET A 330 7.52 -10.80 3.19
C MET A 330 7.43 -12.33 3.21
N LYS A 331 8.10 -12.98 4.17
CA LYS A 331 8.12 -14.45 4.32
C LYS A 331 6.79 -14.97 4.83
N ALA A 332 6.14 -14.29 5.77
CA ALA A 332 4.77 -14.60 6.19
C ALA A 332 3.79 -14.40 5.03
N LYS A 333 3.94 -13.34 4.23
CA LYS A 333 3.22 -13.16 2.96
C LYS A 333 3.47 -14.34 2.00
N MET A 334 4.68 -14.88 1.92
CA MET A 334 5.01 -16.06 1.09
C MET A 334 4.56 -17.42 1.69
N GLU A 335 4.65 -17.62 3.00
CA GLU A 335 4.26 -18.87 3.68
C GLU A 335 2.74 -19.04 3.75
N VAL A 336 2.00 -17.94 3.85
CA VAL A 336 0.53 -17.93 3.71
C VAL A 336 0.10 -18.33 2.28
N MET A 337 0.97 -18.16 1.27
CA MET A 337 0.76 -18.63 -0.10
C MET A 337 1.13 -20.11 -0.35
N ALA A 338 1.94 -20.73 0.52
CA ALA A 338 2.46 -22.09 0.31
C ALA A 338 1.39 -23.21 0.21
N PRO A 339 0.26 -23.17 0.96
CA PRO A 339 -0.79 -24.19 0.85
C PRO A 339 -1.50 -24.18 -0.52
N VAL A 340 -1.53 -23.02 -1.19
CA VAL A 340 -2.14 -22.86 -2.53
C VAL A 340 -1.22 -23.43 -3.61
N ALA A 341 0.10 -23.24 -3.49
CA ALA A 341 1.09 -23.86 -4.38
C ALA A 341 1.15 -25.40 -4.22
N ALA A 342 1.00 -25.91 -2.99
CA ALA A 342 0.95 -27.34 -2.71
C ALA A 342 -0.33 -28.01 -3.24
N PHE A 343 -1.46 -27.30 -3.24
CA PHE A 343 -2.73 -27.77 -3.84
C PHE A 343 -2.62 -27.85 -5.37
N LEU A 344 -1.92 -26.90 -6.01
CA LEU A 344 -1.67 -26.90 -7.45
C LEU A 344 -0.64 -27.97 -7.89
N LEU A 345 0.40 -28.23 -7.09
CA LEU A 345 1.39 -29.29 -7.38
C LEU A 345 0.82 -30.72 -7.23
N ARG A 346 -0.25 -30.89 -6.43
CA ARG A 346 -0.91 -32.20 -6.27
C ARG A 346 -1.76 -32.61 -7.47
N TYR A 347 -2.16 -31.66 -8.32
CA TYR A 347 -2.86 -31.94 -9.59
C TYR A 347 -1.90 -32.16 -10.78
N SER A 348 -0.62 -31.79 -10.65
CA SER A 348 0.41 -31.99 -11.68
C SER A 348 1.06 -33.39 -11.67
N ARG A 349 0.69 -34.28 -10.73
CA ARG A 349 1.30 -35.63 -10.61
C ARG A 349 0.55 -36.76 -11.32
N HIS A 350 -0.36 -36.45 -12.25
CA HIS A 350 -0.95 -37.48 -13.12
C HIS A 350 -0.27 -37.66 -14.49
N THR A 351 0.83 -36.94 -14.77
CA THR A 351 1.63 -37.08 -15.98
C THR A 351 3.14 -37.08 -15.69
N SER A 352 3.62 -38.12 -15.00
CA SER A 352 4.98 -38.68 -15.20
C SER A 352 5.18 -39.92 -14.34
N ARG A 353 5.32 -41.07 -14.99
CA ARG A 353 5.89 -42.29 -14.40
C ARG A 353 7.41 -42.20 -14.54
N HIS A 354 8.13 -42.18 -13.41
CA HIS A 354 9.32 -42.99 -13.11
C HIS A 354 10.12 -42.37 -11.97
N LEU A 355 10.23 -43.12 -10.86
CA LEU A 355 11.34 -43.32 -9.92
C LEU A 355 10.87 -43.44 -8.45
N HIS A 356 11.36 -44.51 -7.81
CA HIS A 356 11.02 -45.04 -6.48
C HIS A 356 11.82 -44.33 -5.34
N PRO A 357 11.51 -44.60 -4.04
CA PRO A 357 11.45 -43.60 -2.97
C PRO A 357 12.49 -43.76 -1.86
N ILE A 358 12.66 -42.74 -1.01
CA ILE A 358 13.23 -42.88 0.36
C ILE A 358 12.40 -42.04 1.37
N LEU A 359 12.34 -42.59 2.59
CA LEU A 359 11.49 -42.46 3.81
C LEU A 359 11.37 -41.09 4.55
N PRO A 360 10.49 -40.97 5.58
CA PRO A 360 9.95 -39.72 6.12
C PRO A 360 10.56 -39.27 7.47
N ILE A 361 10.44 -37.98 7.81
CA ILE A 361 10.75 -37.47 9.17
C ILE A 361 9.53 -36.77 9.79
N ARG A 362 9.25 -37.19 11.03
CA ARG A 362 8.15 -36.84 11.95
C ARG A 362 8.14 -35.35 12.37
N ARG A 363 6.94 -34.80 12.55
CA ARG A 363 6.66 -33.67 13.46
C ARG A 363 6.60 -34.16 14.90
N ARG A 364 7.20 -33.41 15.82
CA ARG A 364 6.91 -33.44 17.25
C ARG A 364 6.63 -32.00 17.69
N MET A 365 5.34 -31.70 17.90
CA MET A 365 4.90 -30.54 18.69
C MET A 365 4.93 -30.98 20.15
N GLU A 366 5.71 -30.28 20.97
CA GLU A 366 5.53 -30.31 22.42
C GLU A 366 5.34 -28.88 22.94
N THR A 367 4.30 -28.81 23.74
CA THR A 367 3.72 -27.74 24.55
C THR A 367 4.73 -27.04 25.48
N ARG A 368 4.59 -25.72 25.63
CA ARG A 368 4.84 -25.05 26.92
C ARG A 368 3.92 -23.84 27.09
N HIS A 369 2.93 -24.01 27.94
CA HIS A 369 2.17 -22.95 28.60
C HIS A 369 2.84 -22.70 29.96
N GLU A 370 3.13 -21.45 30.28
CA GLU A 370 3.10 -20.84 31.63
C GLU A 370 3.41 -19.35 31.43
N ASN A 371 2.41 -18.49 31.64
CA ASN A 371 2.24 -17.64 32.82
C ASN A 371 3.26 -16.49 32.86
N ASP A 372 2.82 -15.31 32.43
CA ASP A 372 3.21 -14.05 33.08
C ASP A 372 2.13 -12.99 32.84
N THR A 373 1.37 -12.73 33.91
CA THR A 373 0.52 -11.58 34.10
C THR A 373 1.40 -10.39 34.49
N HIS A 374 1.55 -9.40 33.61
CA HIS A 374 2.05 -8.09 33.98
C HIS A 374 1.05 -6.97 33.62
N SER A 375 0.80 -6.18 34.66
CA SER A 375 -0.02 -4.98 34.81
C SER A 375 0.13 -3.95 33.70
N LEU A 376 -1.00 -3.54 33.12
CA LEU A 376 -1.13 -2.39 32.22
C LEU A 376 -1.36 -1.11 33.05
N GLU A 377 -0.27 -0.50 33.52
CA GLU A 377 -0.26 0.91 33.96
C GLU A 377 1.07 1.53 33.54
N GLY A 378 1.05 2.51 32.63
CA GLY A 378 2.19 3.38 32.33
C GLY A 378 2.52 3.54 30.84
N GLU A 379 2.52 4.80 30.40
CA GLU A 379 3.05 5.34 29.13
C GLU A 379 2.18 5.21 27.86
N THR A 380 1.11 6.00 27.83
CA THR A 380 0.56 6.58 26.59
C THR A 380 1.62 7.51 25.96
N LYS A 381 2.58 6.95 25.21
CA LYS A 381 3.47 7.73 24.35
C LYS A 381 2.65 8.34 23.23
N GLY A 382 2.44 9.65 23.31
CA GLY A 382 1.82 10.44 22.26
C GLY A 382 2.66 10.36 20.98
N VAL A 383 2.13 9.68 19.97
CA VAL A 383 2.67 9.70 18.61
C VAL A 383 1.69 10.52 17.78
N ILE A 384 2.12 11.71 17.37
CA ILE A 384 1.44 12.52 16.35
C ILE A 384 1.91 11.96 15.02
N PHE A 385 0.97 11.49 14.21
CA PHE A 385 1.19 10.99 12.85
C PHE A 385 0.80 12.11 11.89
N ASP A 386 1.76 12.63 11.14
CA ASP A 386 1.49 13.49 10.00
C ASP A 386 1.92 12.73 8.75
N ASP A 387 0.94 12.27 7.99
CA ASP A 387 1.13 11.94 6.59
C ASP A 387 0.96 13.26 5.80
N PRO A 388 2.07 13.93 5.41
CA PRO A 388 2.02 15.23 4.78
C PRO A 388 1.35 15.18 3.40
N ASP A 389 1.36 14.03 2.72
CA ASP A 389 0.74 13.86 1.41
C ASP A 389 -0.79 13.83 1.55
N VAL A 390 -1.30 13.12 2.57
CA VAL A 390 -2.73 13.13 2.95
C VAL A 390 -3.17 14.53 3.40
N GLN A 391 -2.36 15.22 4.22
CA GLN A 391 -2.67 16.57 4.69
C GLN A 391 -2.71 17.59 3.53
N GLN A 392 -1.74 17.53 2.62
CA GLN A 392 -1.69 18.41 1.44
C GLN A 392 -2.84 18.13 0.48
N PHE A 393 -3.22 16.86 0.32
CA PHE A 393 -4.29 16.45 -0.59
C PHE A 393 -5.67 16.88 -0.08
N TYR A 394 -6.03 16.52 1.16
CA TYR A 394 -7.36 16.80 1.70
C TYR A 394 -7.49 18.23 2.28
N GLY A 395 -6.41 18.81 2.80
CA GLY A 395 -6.36 20.17 3.33
C GLY A 395 -7.54 20.49 4.25
N THR A 396 -8.33 21.50 3.89
CA THR A 396 -9.50 21.97 4.67
C THR A 396 -10.78 21.18 4.41
N SER A 397 -10.74 20.07 3.67
CA SER A 397 -11.91 19.20 3.44
C SER A 397 -12.39 18.49 4.71
N THR A 398 -11.54 18.35 5.73
CA THR A 398 -11.87 17.76 7.03
C THR A 398 -11.19 18.56 8.14
N THR A 399 -11.74 18.53 9.35
CA THR A 399 -11.06 19.15 10.50
C THR A 399 -9.84 18.34 10.91
N GLU A 400 -8.85 19.00 11.50
CA GLU A 400 -7.63 18.35 12.00
C GLU A 400 -7.94 17.33 13.11
N ALA A 401 -8.89 17.65 13.99
CA ALA A 401 -9.38 16.73 15.01
C ALA A 401 -9.98 15.46 14.40
N TYR A 402 -10.79 15.60 13.35
CA TYR A 402 -11.37 14.46 12.65
C TYR A 402 -10.29 13.58 12.02
N ARG A 403 -9.31 14.18 11.34
CA ARG A 403 -8.20 13.46 10.70
C ARG A 403 -7.45 12.61 11.72
N LEU A 404 -6.97 13.22 12.80
CA LEU A 404 -6.19 12.53 13.83
C LEU A 404 -6.99 11.41 14.51
N LYS A 405 -8.27 11.63 14.79
CA LYS A 405 -9.16 10.58 15.33
C LYS A 405 -9.38 9.45 14.33
N SER A 406 -9.54 9.75 13.04
CA SER A 406 -9.72 8.75 11.98
C SER A 406 -8.47 7.91 11.76
N GLU A 407 -7.29 8.51 11.82
CA GLU A 407 -6.00 7.81 11.77
C GLU A 407 -5.82 6.89 12.98
N LEU A 408 -6.18 7.36 14.19
CA LEU A 408 -6.16 6.52 15.40
C LEU A 408 -7.09 5.32 15.25
N VAL A 409 -8.33 5.53 14.78
CA VAL A 409 -9.26 4.43 14.47
C VAL A 409 -8.66 3.47 13.45
N GLY A 410 -8.03 3.98 12.40
CA GLY A 410 -7.34 3.17 11.40
C GLY A 410 -6.28 2.26 12.01
N ARG A 411 -5.45 2.78 12.92
CA ARG A 411 -4.43 2.00 13.64
C ARG A 411 -5.04 0.95 14.56
N CYS A 412 -6.07 1.29 15.33
CA CYS A 412 -6.77 0.31 16.15
C CYS A 412 -7.38 -0.82 15.30
N MET A 413 -7.89 -0.51 14.11
CA MET A 413 -8.38 -1.54 13.18
C MET A 413 -7.24 -2.40 12.61
N GLU A 414 -6.06 -1.83 12.39
CA GLU A 414 -4.85 -2.57 12.00
C GLU A 414 -4.37 -3.51 13.13
N GLU A 415 -4.39 -3.05 14.39
CA GLU A 415 -4.06 -3.85 15.57
C GLU A 415 -5.06 -5.00 15.79
N ILE A 416 -6.36 -4.77 15.54
CA ILE A 416 -7.36 -5.86 15.55
C ILE A 416 -7.09 -6.89 14.45
N GLY A 417 -6.63 -6.42 13.28
CA GLY A 417 -6.36 -7.24 12.11
C GLY A 417 -7.60 -7.83 11.45
N MET A 418 -7.38 -8.68 10.43
CA MET A 418 -8.43 -9.32 9.65
C MET A 418 -8.97 -10.56 10.37
N GLY A 419 -10.08 -10.41 11.10
CA GLY A 419 -10.71 -11.47 11.89
C GLY A 419 -12.06 -11.96 11.36
N ARG A 420 -12.80 -12.66 12.22
CA ARG A 420 -14.12 -13.23 11.90
C ARG A 420 -15.14 -12.18 11.47
N PHE A 421 -15.14 -11.02 12.11
CA PHE A 421 -16.06 -9.94 11.79
C PHE A 421 -15.87 -9.46 10.35
N GLN A 422 -14.62 -9.18 9.94
CA GLN A 422 -14.33 -8.64 8.61
C GLN A 422 -14.59 -9.66 7.49
N TRP A 423 -14.33 -10.96 7.72
CA TRP A 423 -14.68 -11.99 6.74
C TRP A 423 -16.19 -12.18 6.59
N LYS A 424 -16.95 -12.14 7.70
CA LYS A 424 -18.43 -12.10 7.61
C LYS A 424 -18.88 -10.85 6.86
N LEU A 425 -18.29 -9.69 7.17
CA LEU A 425 -18.60 -8.44 6.51
C LEU A 425 -18.35 -8.53 5.00
N PHE A 426 -17.22 -9.09 4.57
CA PHE A 426 -16.88 -9.30 3.15
C PHE A 426 -17.94 -10.11 2.40
N VAL A 427 -18.51 -11.14 3.02
CA VAL A 427 -19.59 -11.95 2.43
C VAL A 427 -20.90 -11.16 2.41
N VAL A 428 -21.25 -10.52 3.52
CA VAL A 428 -22.52 -9.81 3.67
C VAL A 428 -22.57 -8.58 2.77
N THR A 429 -21.47 -7.84 2.60
CA THR A 429 -21.36 -6.74 1.61
C THR A 429 -21.40 -7.30 0.19
N GLY A 430 -20.88 -8.51 -0.08
CA GLY A 430 -21.04 -9.19 -1.37
C GLY A 430 -22.50 -9.39 -1.83
N PHE A 431 -23.46 -9.52 -0.92
CA PHE A 431 -24.87 -9.72 -1.29
C PHE A 431 -25.48 -8.56 -2.10
N GLY A 432 -25.11 -7.31 -1.83
CA GLY A 432 -25.66 -6.17 -2.58
C GLY A 432 -25.06 -6.07 -3.97
N TRP A 433 -23.80 -6.47 -4.15
CA TRP A 433 -23.20 -6.65 -5.47
C TRP A 433 -23.91 -7.74 -6.28
N ILE A 434 -24.26 -8.87 -5.65
CA ILE A 434 -25.05 -9.94 -6.29
C ILE A 434 -26.43 -9.40 -6.71
N VAL A 435 -27.13 -8.68 -5.84
CA VAL A 435 -28.49 -8.20 -6.10
C VAL A 435 -28.51 -7.04 -7.10
N ASP A 436 -27.49 -6.17 -7.13
CA ASP A 436 -27.31 -5.21 -8.23
C ASP A 436 -27.20 -5.93 -9.58
N ASN A 437 -26.49 -7.06 -9.63
CA ASN A 437 -26.45 -7.88 -10.82
C ASN A 437 -27.81 -8.54 -11.14
N PHE A 438 -28.54 -9.04 -10.13
CA PHE A 438 -29.90 -9.58 -10.34
C PHE A 438 -30.81 -8.58 -11.05
N ALA A 439 -30.74 -7.29 -10.68
CA ALA A 439 -31.50 -6.23 -11.31
C ALA A 439 -31.02 -5.91 -12.74
N SER A 440 -29.70 -5.82 -12.95
CA SER A 440 -29.13 -5.40 -14.24
C SER A 440 -29.12 -6.49 -15.30
N GLN A 441 -28.87 -7.75 -14.93
CA GLN A 441 -28.89 -8.89 -15.85
C GLN A 441 -30.26 -9.57 -15.91
N GLY A 442 -31.03 -9.51 -14.82
CA GLY A 442 -32.37 -10.06 -14.78
C GLY A 442 -33.29 -9.40 -15.80
N ILE A 443 -33.21 -8.07 -15.97
CA ILE A 443 -34.02 -7.34 -16.97
C ILE A 443 -33.78 -7.84 -18.38
N SER A 444 -32.51 -7.92 -18.79
CA SER A 444 -32.12 -8.37 -20.13
C SER A 444 -32.55 -9.80 -20.41
N ALA A 445 -32.53 -10.68 -19.39
CA ALA A 445 -32.98 -12.06 -19.53
C ALA A 445 -34.50 -12.18 -19.72
N VAL A 446 -35.30 -11.35 -19.05
CA VAL A 446 -36.77 -11.46 -19.07
C VAL A 446 -37.45 -10.61 -20.15
N GLN A 447 -36.74 -9.69 -20.81
CA GLN A 447 -37.30 -8.85 -21.87
C GLN A 447 -37.90 -9.65 -23.05
N PRO A 448 -37.19 -10.62 -23.67
CA PRO A 448 -37.75 -11.38 -24.79
C PRO A 448 -39.08 -12.10 -24.49
N PRO A 449 -39.22 -12.88 -23.39
CA PRO A 449 -40.51 -13.50 -23.08
C PRO A 449 -41.60 -12.48 -22.72
N ILE A 450 -41.27 -11.30 -22.18
CA ILE A 450 -42.24 -10.23 -21.91
C ILE A 450 -42.79 -9.64 -23.22
N GLU A 451 -41.93 -9.45 -24.23
CA GLU A 451 -42.33 -8.98 -25.56
C GLU A 451 -43.32 -9.92 -26.25
N LEU A 452 -43.20 -11.23 -25.98
CA LEU A 452 -44.13 -12.25 -26.45
C LEU A 452 -45.46 -12.30 -25.67
N GLU A 453 -45.57 -11.69 -24.49
CA GLU A 453 -46.79 -11.78 -23.67
C GLU A 453 -47.64 -10.51 -23.73
N PHE A 454 -47.03 -9.33 -23.72
CA PHE A 454 -47.78 -8.07 -23.63
C PHE A 454 -47.99 -7.44 -25.02
N PRO A 455 -49.26 -7.23 -25.44
CA PRO A 455 -49.53 -6.59 -26.72
C PRO A 455 -49.21 -5.09 -26.68
N GLY A 456 -48.86 -4.52 -27.84
CA GLY A 456 -48.72 -3.07 -28.02
C GLY A 456 -47.43 -2.45 -27.45
N ILE A 457 -46.41 -3.25 -27.18
CA ILE A 457 -45.07 -2.75 -26.83
C ILE A 457 -44.45 -2.08 -28.07
N VAL A 458 -44.14 -0.79 -27.97
CA VAL A 458 -43.41 -0.07 -29.03
C VAL A 458 -41.95 -0.51 -29.07
N GLN A 459 -41.31 -0.59 -27.90
CA GLN A 459 -39.94 -1.08 -27.76
C GLN A 459 -39.72 -1.63 -26.34
N VAL A 460 -39.34 -2.91 -26.23
CA VAL A 460 -39.16 -3.56 -24.92
C VAL A 460 -37.99 -2.97 -24.12
N SER A 461 -37.02 -2.33 -24.80
CA SER A 461 -35.87 -1.66 -24.19
C SER A 461 -36.23 -0.41 -23.37
N TYR A 462 -37.45 0.13 -23.47
CA TYR A 462 -37.90 1.23 -22.61
C TYR A 462 -37.93 0.84 -21.13
N SER A 463 -38.07 -0.45 -20.81
CA SER A 463 -37.90 -0.94 -19.44
C SER A 463 -36.47 -0.70 -18.92
N SER A 464 -35.44 -0.79 -19.78
CA SER A 464 -34.07 -0.45 -19.43
C SER A 464 -33.89 1.05 -19.18
N VAL A 465 -34.60 1.91 -19.92
CA VAL A 465 -34.60 3.36 -19.67
C VAL A 465 -35.17 3.67 -18.28
N ALA A 466 -36.32 3.06 -17.93
CA ALA A 466 -36.92 3.20 -16.61
C ALA A 466 -35.96 2.72 -15.49
N TYR A 467 -35.27 1.60 -15.72
CA TYR A 467 -34.23 1.09 -14.82
C TYR A 467 -33.09 2.09 -14.60
N TYR A 468 -32.53 2.66 -15.68
CA TYR A 468 -31.44 3.63 -15.61
C TYR A 468 -31.85 4.92 -14.89
N ILE A 469 -33.07 5.42 -15.12
CA ILE A 469 -33.60 6.57 -14.36
C ILE A 469 -33.62 6.25 -12.86
N GLY A 470 -34.14 5.07 -12.51
CA GLY A 470 -34.11 4.57 -11.13
C GLY A 470 -32.69 4.50 -10.57
N LEU A 471 -31.74 3.92 -11.32
CA LEU A 471 -30.34 3.80 -10.91
C LEU A 471 -29.67 5.16 -10.64
N ILE A 472 -29.92 6.17 -11.48
CA ILE A 472 -29.37 7.53 -11.30
C ILE A 472 -29.92 8.14 -10.00
N LEU A 473 -31.25 8.08 -9.81
CA LEU A 473 -31.88 8.59 -8.59
C LEU A 473 -31.40 7.85 -7.35
N GLY A 474 -31.29 6.51 -7.43
CA GLY A 474 -30.82 5.65 -6.35
C GLY A 474 -29.37 5.92 -5.96
N ALA A 475 -28.46 5.97 -6.92
CA ALA A 475 -27.03 6.20 -6.65
C ALA A 475 -26.80 7.57 -5.98
N SER A 476 -27.49 8.61 -6.43
CA SER A 476 -27.45 9.94 -5.82
C SER A 476 -28.07 9.92 -4.42
N PHE A 477 -29.28 9.39 -4.28
CA PHE A 477 -30.03 9.39 -3.03
C PHE A 477 -29.34 8.58 -1.94
N TRP A 478 -28.97 7.32 -2.20
CA TRP A 478 -28.34 6.46 -1.20
C TRP A 478 -26.91 6.88 -0.88
N GLY A 479 -26.16 7.40 -1.86
CA GLY A 479 -24.84 7.97 -1.62
C GLY A 479 -24.90 9.17 -0.67
N ILE A 480 -25.68 10.20 -1.01
CA ILE A 480 -25.79 11.43 -0.21
C ILE A 480 -26.42 11.14 1.16
N SER A 481 -27.49 10.34 1.22
CA SER A 481 -28.14 10.01 2.50
C SER A 481 -27.25 9.21 3.44
N SER A 482 -26.26 8.46 2.93
CA SER A 482 -25.31 7.72 3.77
C SER A 482 -24.35 8.63 4.55
N ASP A 483 -24.06 9.83 4.05
CA ASP A 483 -23.29 10.86 4.77
C ASP A 483 -24.13 11.56 5.86
N LEU A 484 -25.46 11.55 5.69
CA LEU A 484 -26.39 12.27 6.56
C LEU A 484 -26.97 11.38 7.66
N ILE A 485 -27.49 10.21 7.30
CA ILE A 485 -28.27 9.35 8.20
C ILE A 485 -27.38 8.21 8.75
N GLY A 486 -26.26 7.93 8.08
CA GLY A 486 -25.37 6.81 8.36
C GLY A 486 -25.45 5.75 7.28
N ARG A 487 -24.49 4.82 7.26
CA ARG A 487 -24.36 3.83 6.18
C ARG A 487 -25.31 2.66 6.39
N LYS A 488 -25.62 2.32 7.64
CA LYS A 488 -26.41 1.13 8.01
C LYS A 488 -27.86 1.13 7.50
N PRO A 489 -28.63 2.23 7.49
CA PRO A 489 -29.98 2.23 6.93
C PRO A 489 -29.97 1.94 5.42
N ALA A 490 -29.09 2.61 4.67
CA ALA A 490 -28.94 2.39 3.23
C ALA A 490 -28.53 0.94 2.93
N PHE A 491 -27.63 0.36 3.73
CA PHE A 491 -27.15 -1.03 3.59
C PHE A 491 -28.24 -2.11 3.66
N ASN A 492 -29.31 -1.87 4.45
CA ASN A 492 -30.40 -2.83 4.64
C ASN A 492 -31.61 -2.51 3.75
N CYS A 493 -31.97 -1.23 3.61
CA CYS A 493 -33.15 -0.82 2.86
C CYS A 493 -33.02 -1.12 1.36
N THR A 494 -31.83 -0.95 0.79
CA THR A 494 -31.58 -1.18 -0.64
C THR A 494 -31.88 -2.62 -1.05
N LEU A 495 -31.36 -3.62 -0.33
CA LEU A 495 -31.68 -5.03 -0.60
C LEU A 495 -33.15 -5.38 -0.39
N LEU A 496 -33.76 -4.85 0.68
CA LEU A 496 -35.18 -5.09 0.97
C LEU A 496 -36.07 -4.60 -0.17
N VAL A 497 -35.84 -3.36 -0.59
CA VAL A 497 -36.59 -2.73 -1.70
C VAL A 497 -36.36 -3.52 -2.99
N ALA A 498 -35.11 -3.86 -3.33
CA ALA A 498 -34.83 -4.67 -4.51
C ALA A 498 -35.58 -6.01 -4.50
N GLY A 499 -35.56 -6.75 -3.39
CA GLY A 499 -36.24 -8.04 -3.27
C GLY A 499 -37.77 -7.94 -3.38
N ILE A 500 -38.39 -6.95 -2.72
CA ILE A 500 -39.85 -6.73 -2.78
C ILE A 500 -40.28 -6.40 -4.22
N PHE A 501 -39.60 -5.44 -4.86
CA PHE A 501 -40.00 -4.98 -6.18
C PHE A 501 -39.63 -5.97 -7.30
N LEU A 502 -38.59 -6.80 -7.15
CA LEU A 502 -38.33 -7.92 -8.05
C LEU A 502 -39.46 -8.96 -8.00
N CYS A 503 -39.89 -9.36 -6.80
CA CYS A 503 -41.06 -10.24 -6.65
C CYS A 503 -42.34 -9.59 -7.18
N GLY A 504 -42.53 -8.30 -6.91
CA GLY A 504 -43.67 -7.52 -7.39
C GLY A 504 -43.73 -7.42 -8.92
N ALA A 505 -42.57 -7.27 -9.58
CA ALA A 505 -42.47 -7.21 -11.04
C ALA A 505 -43.00 -8.49 -11.71
N ALA A 506 -42.81 -9.67 -11.09
CA ALA A 506 -43.37 -10.94 -11.58
C ALA A 506 -44.91 -10.95 -11.61
N GLY A 507 -45.54 -10.17 -10.75
CA GLY A 507 -47.00 -10.03 -10.64
C GLY A 507 -47.60 -8.99 -11.58
N THR A 508 -46.80 -8.34 -12.42
CA THR A 508 -47.30 -7.29 -13.34
C THR A 508 -48.03 -7.89 -14.55
N MET A 509 -49.07 -7.19 -14.99
CA MET A 509 -49.97 -7.62 -16.07
C MET A 509 -49.87 -6.75 -17.33
N ASN A 510 -48.98 -5.75 -17.32
CA ASN A 510 -48.72 -4.90 -18.47
C ASN A 510 -47.29 -4.32 -18.39
N PHE A 511 -46.79 -3.88 -19.54
CA PHE A 511 -45.42 -3.42 -19.69
C PHE A 511 -45.10 -2.12 -18.92
N VAL A 512 -46.08 -1.22 -18.78
CA VAL A 512 -45.91 0.03 -18.01
C VAL A 512 -45.71 -0.27 -16.53
N GLY A 513 -46.53 -1.16 -15.97
CA GLY A 513 -46.41 -1.63 -14.59
C GLY A 513 -45.09 -2.35 -14.36
N PHE A 514 -44.67 -3.22 -15.29
CA PHE A 514 -43.35 -3.84 -15.25
C PHE A 514 -42.22 -2.80 -15.20
N SER A 515 -42.25 -1.81 -16.09
CA SER A 515 -41.24 -0.76 -16.16
C SER A 515 -41.22 0.12 -14.90
N ALA A 516 -42.38 0.42 -14.32
CA ALA A 516 -42.48 1.16 -13.06
C ALA A 516 -41.90 0.39 -11.87
N MET A 517 -42.18 -0.93 -11.77
CA MET A 517 -41.56 -1.79 -10.76
C MET A 517 -40.04 -1.82 -10.95
N TRP A 518 -39.57 -1.89 -12.20
CA TRP A 518 -38.15 -1.94 -12.50
C TRP A 518 -37.41 -0.62 -12.24
N ALA A 519 -38.07 0.53 -12.38
CA ALA A 519 -37.53 1.81 -11.93
C ALA A 519 -37.27 1.80 -10.41
N MET A 520 -38.19 1.21 -9.62
CA MET A 520 -38.00 1.07 -8.17
C MET A 520 -36.86 0.11 -7.81
N VAL A 521 -36.74 -1.01 -8.55
CA VAL A 521 -35.58 -1.90 -8.45
C VAL A 521 -34.28 -1.14 -8.78
N GLY A 522 -34.30 -0.27 -9.79
CA GLY A 522 -33.18 0.61 -10.14
C GLY A 522 -32.78 1.54 -9.01
N THR A 523 -33.74 2.20 -8.36
CA THR A 523 -33.49 3.07 -7.20
C THR A 523 -32.82 2.32 -6.06
N ALA A 524 -33.17 1.07 -5.83
CA ALA A 524 -32.50 0.21 -4.84
C ALA A 524 -31.09 -0.21 -5.28
N ALA A 525 -30.97 -0.74 -6.50
CA ALA A 525 -29.70 -1.23 -7.05
C ALA A 525 -28.62 -0.14 -7.09
N GLY A 526 -28.99 1.10 -7.41
CA GLY A 526 -28.07 2.24 -7.48
C GLY A 526 -27.31 2.50 -6.16
N GLY A 527 -27.89 2.14 -5.01
CA GLY A 527 -27.27 2.30 -3.70
C GLY A 527 -26.44 1.11 -3.21
N ASN A 528 -26.69 -0.11 -3.72
CA ASN A 528 -26.08 -1.34 -3.21
C ASN A 528 -24.55 -1.28 -3.26
N VAL A 529 -23.99 -1.12 -4.45
CA VAL A 529 -22.54 -1.21 -4.67
C VAL A 529 -21.76 -0.08 -3.97
N PRO A 530 -22.16 1.21 -4.08
CA PRO A 530 -21.45 2.29 -3.40
C PRO A 530 -21.48 2.15 -1.87
N VAL A 531 -22.65 1.86 -1.29
CA VAL A 531 -22.81 1.77 0.17
C VAL A 531 -22.07 0.57 0.75
N ASP A 532 -22.15 -0.59 0.08
CA ASP A 532 -21.44 -1.80 0.49
C ASP A 532 -19.92 -1.59 0.48
N SER A 533 -19.40 -0.89 -0.53
CA SER A 533 -17.98 -0.56 -0.65
C SER A 533 -17.52 0.37 0.47
N MET A 534 -18.30 1.40 0.81
CA MET A 534 -17.98 2.33 1.89
C MET A 534 -17.96 1.65 3.27
N ILE A 535 -18.97 0.82 3.57
CA ILE A 535 -19.02 0.09 4.84
C ILE A 535 -17.83 -0.85 4.95
N PHE A 536 -17.52 -1.60 3.89
CA PHE A 536 -16.40 -2.51 3.93
C PHE A 536 -15.08 -1.77 4.17
N LEU A 537 -14.86 -0.66 3.46
CA LEU A 537 -13.67 0.18 3.60
C LEU A 537 -13.53 0.76 5.03
N GLU A 538 -14.64 1.15 5.67
CA GLU A 538 -14.59 1.75 7.00
C GLU A 538 -14.31 0.75 8.14
N PHE A 539 -14.48 -0.55 7.88
CA PHE A 539 -14.26 -1.63 8.85
C PHE A 539 -13.07 -2.55 8.54
N VAL A 540 -12.47 -2.44 7.36
CA VAL A 540 -11.32 -3.26 6.95
C VAL A 540 -10.00 -2.62 7.42
N PRO A 541 -9.03 -3.41 7.91
CA PRO A 541 -7.66 -2.94 8.15
C PRO A 541 -7.01 -2.38 6.89
N GLY A 542 -6.12 -1.41 7.03
CA GLY A 542 -5.39 -0.79 5.92
C GLY A 542 -4.63 -1.83 5.08
N SER A 543 -4.00 -2.81 5.73
CA SER A 543 -3.28 -3.90 5.05
C SER A 543 -4.14 -4.77 4.12
N HIS A 544 -5.46 -4.79 4.31
CA HIS A 544 -6.39 -5.64 3.59
C HIS A 544 -7.35 -4.87 2.67
N GLN A 545 -7.14 -3.56 2.48
CA GLN A 545 -7.97 -2.72 1.61
C GLN A 545 -8.04 -3.21 0.15
N TRP A 546 -7.08 -4.01 -0.31
CA TRP A 546 -7.10 -4.65 -1.64
C TRP A 546 -8.32 -5.58 -1.84
N LEU A 547 -8.92 -6.10 -0.76
CA LEU A 547 -10.17 -6.86 -0.80
C LEU A 547 -11.36 -6.02 -1.29
N LEU A 548 -11.28 -4.70 -1.23
CA LEU A 548 -12.31 -3.81 -1.78
C LEU A 548 -12.44 -4.01 -3.30
N THR A 549 -11.32 -4.21 -4.00
CA THR A 549 -11.31 -4.59 -5.42
C THR A 549 -11.86 -6.00 -5.62
N ALA A 550 -11.60 -6.93 -4.70
CA ALA A 550 -12.12 -8.30 -4.77
C ALA A 550 -13.65 -8.37 -4.63
N LEU A 551 -14.31 -7.36 -4.04
CA LEU A 551 -15.77 -7.34 -3.89
C LEU A 551 -16.50 -7.41 -5.23
N SER A 552 -15.91 -6.90 -6.32
CA SER A 552 -16.54 -6.98 -7.65
C SER A 552 -16.68 -8.42 -8.16
N ALA A 553 -15.96 -9.40 -7.58
CA ALA A 553 -16.18 -10.82 -7.90
C ALA A 553 -17.60 -11.28 -7.55
N TRP A 554 -18.21 -10.69 -6.52
CA TRP A 554 -19.59 -10.99 -6.12
C TRP A 554 -20.61 -10.55 -7.18
N TRP A 555 -20.32 -9.48 -7.92
CA TRP A 555 -21.19 -9.05 -9.03
C TRP A 555 -21.22 -10.09 -10.15
N ASN A 556 -20.05 -10.61 -10.53
CA ASN A 556 -19.93 -11.68 -11.52
C ASN A 556 -20.55 -12.99 -11.02
N LEU A 557 -20.46 -13.28 -9.72
CA LEU A 557 -21.20 -14.39 -9.12
C LEU A 557 -22.72 -14.20 -9.26
N GLY A 558 -23.21 -12.97 -9.09
CA GLY A 558 -24.61 -12.64 -9.36
C GLY A 558 -25.00 -12.93 -10.82
N GLN A 559 -24.13 -12.59 -11.77
CA GLN A 559 -24.37 -12.88 -13.20
C GLN A 559 -24.49 -14.38 -13.45
N LEU A 560 -23.60 -15.17 -12.84
CA LEU A 560 -23.66 -16.62 -12.93
C LEU A 560 -24.99 -17.15 -12.35
N ILE A 561 -25.45 -16.65 -11.21
CA ILE A 561 -26.73 -17.05 -10.61
C ILE A 561 -27.90 -16.71 -11.56
N VAL A 562 -27.95 -15.48 -12.08
CA VAL A 562 -29.00 -15.06 -13.03
C VAL A 562 -28.99 -15.97 -14.26
N SER A 563 -27.82 -16.23 -14.84
CA SER A 563 -27.69 -17.07 -16.03
C SER A 563 -28.17 -18.51 -15.80
N LEU A 564 -27.87 -19.10 -14.64
CA LEU A 564 -28.30 -20.45 -14.27
C LEU A 564 -29.81 -20.50 -14.01
N VAL A 565 -30.36 -19.54 -13.26
CA VAL A 565 -31.80 -19.44 -12.98
C VAL A 565 -32.58 -19.22 -14.27
N ALA A 566 -32.11 -18.31 -15.12
CA ALA A 566 -32.69 -18.05 -16.44
C ALA A 566 -32.62 -19.29 -17.34
N TRP A 567 -31.50 -20.02 -17.35
CA TRP A 567 -31.41 -21.26 -18.12
C TRP A 567 -32.44 -22.30 -17.65
N VAL A 568 -32.58 -22.51 -16.34
CA VAL A 568 -33.54 -23.47 -15.79
C VAL A 568 -34.98 -23.08 -16.10
N PHE A 569 -35.36 -21.81 -15.92
CA PHE A 569 -36.76 -21.40 -16.08
C PHE A 569 -37.13 -20.97 -17.50
N LEU A 570 -36.31 -20.16 -18.17
CA LEU A 570 -36.64 -19.63 -19.49
C LEU A 570 -36.46 -20.67 -20.60
N ALA A 571 -35.54 -21.63 -20.46
CA ALA A 571 -35.40 -22.66 -21.49
C ALA A 571 -36.52 -23.72 -21.44
N ASN A 572 -37.21 -23.86 -20.29
CA ASN A 572 -38.20 -24.93 -20.09
C ASN A 572 -39.65 -24.42 -19.95
N PHE A 573 -39.87 -23.15 -19.58
CA PHE A 573 -41.18 -22.58 -19.26
C PHE A 573 -41.48 -21.27 -20.01
N SER A 574 -40.90 -21.09 -21.20
CA SER A 574 -41.20 -19.98 -22.09
C SER A 574 -41.78 -20.48 -23.41
N CYS A 575 -42.57 -19.63 -24.07
CA CYS A 575 -43.10 -19.89 -25.40
C CYS A 575 -41.98 -20.21 -26.41
N ALA A 576 -42.33 -20.95 -27.46
CA ALA A 576 -41.40 -21.25 -28.55
C ALA A 576 -40.91 -19.94 -29.22
N ALA A 577 -39.67 -19.94 -29.71
CA ALA A 577 -39.02 -18.71 -30.22
C ALA A 577 -39.70 -18.08 -31.45
N ASP A 578 -40.55 -18.84 -32.15
CA ASP A 578 -41.37 -18.42 -33.29
C ASP A 578 -42.80 -17.97 -32.90
N SER A 579 -43.11 -17.94 -31.60
CA SER A 579 -44.41 -17.49 -31.10
C SER A 579 -44.56 -15.97 -31.26
N THR A 580 -45.81 -15.51 -31.30
CA THR A 580 -46.23 -14.10 -31.34
C THR A 580 -47.09 -13.77 -30.11
N PRO A 581 -47.36 -12.49 -29.79
CA PRO A 581 -48.26 -12.10 -28.71
C PRO A 581 -49.67 -12.73 -28.79
N GLU A 582 -50.13 -13.07 -29.99
CA GLU A 582 -51.43 -13.71 -30.22
C GLU A 582 -51.40 -15.23 -29.98
N THR A 583 -50.23 -15.87 -30.08
CA THR A 583 -50.07 -17.33 -30.00
C THR A 583 -49.42 -17.79 -28.69
N CYS A 584 -48.70 -16.91 -27.99
CA CYS A 584 -48.10 -17.19 -26.69
C CYS A 584 -49.12 -17.01 -25.56
N ARG A 585 -49.60 -18.11 -24.98
CA ARG A 585 -50.48 -18.05 -23.80
C ARG A 585 -49.66 -17.83 -22.55
N ARG A 586 -50.19 -17.02 -21.62
CA ARG A 586 -49.54 -16.75 -20.32
C ARG A 586 -49.14 -18.02 -19.56
N GLY A 587 -49.97 -19.06 -19.59
CA GLY A 587 -49.68 -20.34 -18.91
C GLY A 587 -48.42 -21.04 -19.42
N ASP A 588 -48.09 -20.83 -20.69
CA ASP A 588 -46.93 -21.42 -21.37
C ASP A 588 -45.68 -20.51 -21.27
N ASN A 589 -45.83 -19.31 -20.70
CA ASN A 589 -44.77 -18.30 -20.58
C ASN A 589 -44.46 -17.90 -19.13
N MET A 590 -44.54 -18.85 -18.20
CA MET A 590 -44.34 -18.60 -16.77
C MET A 590 -42.86 -18.44 -16.36
N GLY A 591 -41.92 -18.80 -17.22
CA GLY A 591 -40.48 -18.83 -16.91
C GLY A 591 -39.91 -17.50 -16.42
N TRP A 592 -40.34 -16.38 -17.00
CA TRP A 592 -39.86 -15.06 -16.58
C TRP A 592 -40.35 -14.70 -15.18
N ARG A 593 -41.57 -15.10 -14.81
CA ARG A 593 -42.11 -14.89 -13.46
C ARG A 593 -41.37 -15.73 -12.43
N TYR A 594 -41.12 -17.00 -12.73
CA TYR A 594 -40.34 -17.87 -11.84
C TYR A 594 -38.92 -17.37 -11.63
N THR A 595 -38.30 -16.84 -12.70
CA THR A 595 -36.99 -16.18 -12.63
C THR A 595 -37.02 -15.02 -11.64
N LEU A 596 -37.96 -14.07 -11.81
CA LEU A 596 -38.06 -12.89 -10.95
C LEU A 596 -38.41 -13.20 -9.50
N ILE A 597 -39.34 -14.13 -9.25
CA ILE A 597 -39.69 -14.57 -7.90
C ILE A 597 -38.47 -15.21 -7.22
N THR A 598 -37.72 -16.04 -7.93
CA THR A 598 -36.53 -16.70 -7.39
C THR A 598 -35.45 -15.67 -7.02
N LEU A 599 -35.13 -14.76 -7.93
CA LEU A 599 -34.13 -13.70 -7.69
C LEU A 599 -34.57 -12.75 -6.55
N GLY A 600 -35.86 -12.38 -6.52
CA GLY A 600 -36.44 -11.55 -5.47
C GLY A 600 -36.42 -12.24 -4.10
N SER A 601 -36.80 -13.52 -4.03
CA SER A 601 -36.74 -14.32 -2.80
C SER A 601 -35.31 -14.50 -2.28
N LEU A 602 -34.33 -14.71 -3.16
CA LEU A 602 -32.91 -14.72 -2.77
C LEU A 602 -32.47 -13.37 -2.19
N SER A 603 -32.88 -12.27 -2.80
CA SER A 603 -32.59 -10.91 -2.30
C SER A 603 -33.21 -10.67 -0.92
N LEU A 604 -34.44 -11.13 -0.70
CA LEU A 604 -35.10 -11.08 0.62
C LEU A 604 -34.37 -11.95 1.65
N ALA A 605 -33.92 -13.15 1.27
CA ALA A 605 -33.13 -14.01 2.14
C ALA A 605 -31.81 -13.34 2.55
N PHE A 606 -31.11 -12.70 1.62
CA PHE A 606 -29.92 -11.90 1.93
C PHE A 606 -30.23 -10.75 2.87
N THR A 607 -31.37 -10.08 2.69
CA THR A 607 -31.83 -8.99 3.59
C THR A 607 -32.03 -9.51 5.02
N LEU A 608 -32.66 -10.68 5.18
CA LEU A 608 -32.85 -11.31 6.49
C LEU A 608 -31.51 -11.65 7.14
N ILE A 609 -30.53 -12.14 6.37
CA ILE A 609 -29.18 -12.41 6.87
C ILE A 609 -28.50 -11.10 7.30
N ARG A 610 -28.53 -10.05 6.46
CA ARG A 610 -27.95 -8.72 6.79
C ARG A 610 -28.55 -8.13 8.06
N THR A 611 -29.86 -8.30 8.26
CA THR A 611 -30.60 -7.61 9.34
C THR A 611 -30.55 -8.39 10.65
N PHE A 612 -30.74 -9.71 10.61
CA PHE A 612 -30.96 -10.52 11.82
C PHE A 612 -29.76 -11.39 12.20
N VAL A 613 -28.96 -11.84 11.23
CA VAL A 613 -27.84 -12.76 11.47
C VAL A 613 -26.54 -11.99 11.74
N PHE A 614 -26.30 -10.90 11.02
CA PHE A 614 -25.09 -10.08 11.15
C PHE A 614 -25.39 -8.71 11.75
N LYS A 615 -25.16 -8.54 13.06
CA LYS A 615 -25.43 -7.28 13.76
C LYS A 615 -24.33 -6.26 13.50
N LEU A 616 -24.44 -5.53 12.39
CA LEU A 616 -23.50 -4.48 12.02
C LEU A 616 -23.67 -3.23 12.92
N PRO A 617 -22.64 -2.77 13.66
CA PRO A 617 -22.64 -1.42 14.24
C PRO A 617 -22.52 -0.37 13.14
N GLU A 618 -22.88 0.88 13.44
CA GLU A 618 -22.61 1.97 12.50
C GLU A 618 -21.09 2.20 12.37
N THR A 619 -20.68 2.69 11.21
CA THR A 619 -19.26 2.84 10.85
C THR A 619 -18.53 3.84 11.76
N PRO A 620 -17.31 3.51 12.27
CA PRO A 620 -16.60 4.37 13.22
C PRO A 620 -16.29 5.77 12.67
N ARG A 621 -15.90 5.88 11.39
CA ARG A 621 -15.51 7.16 10.78
C ARG A 621 -16.70 8.07 10.51
N TYR A 622 -17.88 7.52 10.20
CA TYR A 622 -19.12 8.29 10.21
C TYR A 622 -19.44 8.82 11.61
N LEU A 623 -19.33 7.98 12.65
CA LEU A 623 -19.65 8.39 14.02
C LEU A 623 -18.73 9.53 14.50
N LEU A 624 -17.43 9.44 14.18
CA LEU A 624 -16.47 10.53 14.43
C LEU A 624 -16.85 11.83 13.68
N SER A 625 -17.36 11.73 12.45
CA SER A 625 -17.74 12.92 11.65
C SER A 625 -18.94 13.66 12.23
N LYS A 626 -19.76 12.94 13.02
CA LYS A 626 -20.89 13.48 13.76
C LYS A 626 -20.56 13.81 15.22
N GLY A 627 -19.27 13.78 15.60
CA GLY A 627 -18.80 14.08 16.96
C GLY A 627 -19.22 13.05 18.01
N ARG A 628 -19.58 11.83 17.60
CA ARG A 628 -20.07 10.75 18.49
C ARG A 628 -18.96 9.80 18.90
N ASP A 629 -17.96 10.33 19.60
CA ASP A 629 -16.73 9.62 19.95
C ASP A 629 -16.98 8.31 20.72
N GLN A 630 -17.85 8.33 21.74
CA GLN A 630 -18.17 7.10 22.50
C GLN A 630 -18.78 6.02 21.60
N ALA A 631 -19.67 6.38 20.67
CA ALA A 631 -20.26 5.42 19.76
C ALA A 631 -19.21 4.86 18.77
N ALA A 632 -18.24 5.66 18.35
CA ALA A 632 -17.13 5.21 17.52
C ALA A 632 -16.24 4.21 18.27
N VAL A 633 -15.95 4.48 19.55
CA VAL A 633 -15.25 3.56 20.47
C VAL A 633 -16.01 2.24 20.59
N ASP A 634 -17.32 2.29 20.84
CA ASP A 634 -18.16 1.11 20.96
C ASP A 634 -18.18 0.29 19.66
N ALA A 635 -18.19 0.94 18.50
CA ALA A 635 -18.14 0.27 17.20
C ALA A 635 -16.81 -0.46 16.97
N VAL A 636 -15.66 0.19 17.25
CA VAL A 636 -14.33 -0.46 17.13
C VAL A 636 -14.20 -1.61 18.12
N ASN A 637 -14.61 -1.41 19.38
CA ASN A 637 -14.53 -2.43 20.42
C ASN A 637 -15.51 -3.59 20.19
N HIS A 638 -16.64 -3.36 19.51
CA HIS A 638 -17.50 -4.44 19.04
C HIS A 638 -16.77 -5.35 18.04
N VAL A 639 -16.01 -4.78 17.11
CA VAL A 639 -15.20 -5.54 16.15
C VAL A 639 -14.09 -6.31 16.86
N ALA A 640 -13.37 -5.67 17.79
CA ALA A 640 -12.35 -6.33 18.60
C ALA A 640 -12.92 -7.54 19.35
N LYS A 641 -14.09 -7.36 19.99
CA LYS A 641 -14.80 -8.43 20.73
C LYS A 641 -15.23 -9.59 19.83
N GLU A 642 -15.79 -9.33 18.65
CA GLU A 642 -16.16 -10.41 17.71
C GLU A 642 -14.94 -11.19 17.20
N ASN A 643 -13.77 -10.53 17.14
CA ASN A 643 -12.52 -11.13 16.72
C ASN A 643 -11.74 -11.80 17.87
N GLY A 644 -12.19 -11.67 19.12
CA GLY A 644 -11.50 -12.21 20.28
C GLY A 644 -10.25 -11.42 20.69
N GLN A 645 -10.16 -10.15 20.30
CA GLN A 645 -9.06 -9.24 20.64
C GLN A 645 -9.45 -8.32 21.80
N PRO A 646 -8.48 -7.84 22.61
CA PRO A 646 -8.75 -6.83 23.64
C PRO A 646 -9.23 -5.51 23.00
N PRO A 647 -10.06 -4.70 23.69
CA PRO A 647 -10.55 -3.43 23.17
C PRO A 647 -9.38 -2.43 23.01
N PRO A 648 -9.00 -2.05 21.77
CA PRO A 648 -7.81 -1.24 21.53
C PRO A 648 -8.06 0.27 21.66
N LEU A 649 -9.32 0.70 21.67
CA LEU A 649 -9.69 2.11 21.62
C LEU A 649 -10.49 2.48 22.87
N THR A 650 -10.13 3.58 23.51
CA THR A 650 -10.86 4.17 24.65
C THR A 650 -11.34 5.58 24.33
N LEU A 651 -12.36 6.05 25.05
CA LEU A 651 -12.85 7.43 24.91
C LEU A 651 -11.77 8.46 25.27
N SER A 652 -10.94 8.18 26.28
CA SER A 652 -9.87 9.08 26.72
C SER A 652 -8.88 9.35 25.60
N MET A 653 -8.55 8.35 24.77
CA MET A 653 -7.63 8.53 23.64
C MET A 653 -8.16 9.53 22.61
N LEU A 654 -9.48 9.56 22.37
CA LEU A 654 -10.10 10.53 21.46
C LEU A 654 -10.20 11.92 22.10
N GLN A 655 -10.51 11.99 23.39
CA GLN A 655 -10.57 13.24 24.16
C GLN A 655 -9.19 13.89 24.33
N ASP A 656 -8.13 13.10 24.44
CA ASP A 656 -6.74 13.57 24.49
C ASP A 656 -6.36 14.31 23.20
N ILE A 657 -6.88 13.89 22.04
CA ILE A 657 -6.70 14.59 20.76
C ILE A 657 -7.40 15.95 20.78
N ASP A 658 -8.65 16.01 21.26
CA ASP A 658 -9.39 17.26 21.39
C ASP A 658 -8.69 18.23 22.34
N ALA A 659 -8.20 17.73 23.48
CA ALA A 659 -7.47 18.52 24.47
C ALA A 659 -6.19 19.11 23.90
N ARG A 660 -5.42 18.35 23.09
CA ARG A 660 -4.21 18.84 22.42
C ARG A 660 -4.48 19.93 21.40
N LEU A 661 -5.64 19.89 20.73
CA LEU A 661 -6.06 20.90 19.76
C LEU A 661 -6.79 22.09 20.40
N GLY A 662 -6.89 22.14 21.73
CA GLY A 662 -7.58 23.21 22.44
C GLY A 662 -9.10 23.22 22.24
N ILE A 663 -9.69 22.08 21.84
CA ILE A 663 -11.14 21.94 21.63
C ILE A 663 -11.78 21.65 23.00
N PRO A 664 -12.76 22.46 23.46
CA PRO A 664 -13.42 22.24 24.73
C PRO A 664 -14.08 20.87 24.77
N THR A 665 -13.92 20.13 25.88
CA THR A 665 -14.56 18.83 26.09
C THR A 665 -16.07 19.02 26.30
N THR A 666 -16.82 19.17 25.21
CA THR A 666 -18.28 19.13 25.28
C THR A 666 -18.72 17.69 25.51
N THR A 667 -19.27 17.42 26.68
CA THR A 667 -20.08 16.23 26.94
C THR A 667 -21.27 16.24 25.99
N SER A 668 -21.15 15.62 24.82
CA SER A 668 -22.27 15.49 23.89
C SER A 668 -23.35 14.62 24.56
N SER A 669 -24.43 15.23 25.03
CA SER A 669 -25.64 14.50 25.39
C SER A 669 -26.11 13.72 24.16
N ALA A 670 -26.55 12.47 24.35
CA ALA A 670 -27.14 11.70 23.27
C ALA A 670 -28.35 12.46 22.67
N LEU A 671 -28.16 13.05 21.49
CA LEU A 671 -29.20 13.79 20.76
C LEU A 671 -30.34 12.84 20.40
N SER A 672 -31.57 13.33 20.46
CA SER A 672 -32.76 12.60 20.00
C SER A 672 -32.66 12.29 18.50
N THR A 673 -33.23 11.17 18.03
CA THR A 673 -33.30 10.81 16.60
C THR A 673 -33.90 11.92 15.72
N THR A 674 -34.81 12.73 16.26
CA THR A 674 -35.40 13.89 15.58
C THR A 674 -34.48 15.12 15.55
N GLU A 675 -33.64 15.31 16.55
CA GLU A 675 -32.62 16.38 16.58
C GLU A 675 -31.46 16.05 15.64
N ILE A 676 -31.07 14.77 15.57
CA ILE A 676 -30.09 14.23 14.61
C ILE A 676 -30.55 14.51 13.17
N LEU A 677 -31.80 14.18 12.82
CA LEU A 677 -32.34 14.49 11.49
C LEU A 677 -32.35 16.00 11.20
N ARG A 678 -32.63 16.84 12.21
CA ARG A 678 -32.70 18.29 12.06
C ARG A 678 -31.33 18.95 11.89
N GLU A 679 -30.31 18.50 12.61
CA GLU A 679 -28.93 18.96 12.42
C GLU A 679 -28.35 18.47 11.09
N ASN A 680 -28.55 17.19 10.74
CA ASN A 680 -28.11 16.65 9.46
C ASN A 680 -28.79 17.32 8.24
N MET A 681 -30.04 17.79 8.37
CA MET A 681 -30.69 18.59 7.33
C MET A 681 -30.13 20.02 7.21
N LYS A 682 -29.43 20.56 8.22
CA LYS A 682 -28.73 21.85 8.11
C LYS A 682 -27.46 21.73 7.28
N ASP A 683 -26.77 20.58 7.32
CA ASP A 683 -25.60 20.24 6.50
C ASP A 683 -25.94 20.11 5.00
N PHE A 684 -27.23 19.99 4.66
CA PHE A 684 -27.73 19.92 3.27
C PHE A 684 -27.47 21.20 2.45
N LYS A 685 -26.88 22.25 3.05
CA LYS A 685 -26.46 23.51 2.38
C LYS A 685 -25.24 23.35 1.47
N GLY A 686 -25.07 22.19 0.83
CA GLY A 686 -23.99 21.95 -0.14
C GLY A 686 -22.59 21.89 0.47
N GLU A 687 -22.46 21.81 1.80
CA GLU A 687 -21.15 21.78 2.46
C GLU A 687 -20.34 20.54 2.06
N HIS A 688 -21.01 19.38 1.91
CA HIS A 688 -20.37 18.16 1.41
C HIS A 688 -19.81 18.33 0.00
N TYR A 689 -20.53 19.00 -0.91
CA TYR A 689 -20.01 19.30 -2.25
C TYR A 689 -18.86 20.30 -2.18
N ARG A 690 -18.97 21.36 -1.38
CA ARG A 690 -17.91 22.36 -1.21
C ARG A 690 -16.62 21.74 -0.67
N ALA A 691 -16.72 20.79 0.24
CA ALA A 691 -15.58 20.07 0.80
C ALA A 691 -14.81 19.25 -0.26
N LEU A 692 -15.51 18.63 -1.23
CA LEU A 692 -14.88 17.93 -2.37
C LEU A 692 -14.08 18.85 -3.30
N PHE A 693 -14.23 20.17 -3.16
CA PHE A 693 -13.50 21.20 -3.89
C PHE A 693 -12.67 22.11 -2.96
N ALA A 694 -12.34 21.64 -1.75
CA ALA A 694 -11.63 22.44 -0.76
C ALA A 694 -10.19 22.77 -1.15
N THR A 695 -9.47 21.84 -1.78
CA THR A 695 -8.09 22.03 -2.26
C THR A 695 -8.02 21.93 -3.78
N LYS A 696 -7.00 22.53 -4.40
CA LYS A 696 -6.77 22.41 -5.86
C LYS A 696 -6.54 20.96 -6.30
N LEU A 697 -5.83 20.18 -5.47
CA LEU A 697 -5.54 18.76 -5.75
C LEU A 697 -6.80 17.92 -5.67
N LEU A 698 -7.57 18.03 -4.57
CA LEU A 698 -8.83 17.31 -4.39
C LEU A 698 -9.85 17.71 -5.45
N SER A 699 -9.97 19.00 -5.78
CA SER A 699 -10.83 19.49 -6.87
C SER A 699 -10.50 18.83 -8.21
N ARG A 700 -9.21 18.82 -8.58
CA ARG A 700 -8.73 18.18 -9.82
C ARG A 700 -9.04 16.68 -9.79
N HIS A 701 -8.81 16.03 -8.66
CA HIS A 701 -9.11 14.60 -8.46
C HIS A 701 -10.59 14.29 -8.66
N THR A 702 -11.47 15.05 -7.99
CA THR A 702 -12.93 14.91 -8.07
C THR A 702 -13.43 15.04 -9.51
N VAL A 703 -13.00 16.08 -10.24
CA VAL A 703 -13.41 16.32 -11.64
C VAL A 703 -12.92 15.19 -12.55
N ILE A 704 -11.67 14.75 -12.40
CA ILE A 704 -11.10 13.68 -13.23
C ILE A 704 -11.82 12.36 -12.95
N ILE A 705 -12.03 11.98 -11.68
CA ILE A 705 -12.78 10.77 -11.32
C ILE A 705 -14.19 10.82 -11.92
N TRP A 706 -14.92 11.91 -11.74
CA TRP A 706 -16.27 12.05 -12.28
C TRP A 706 -16.30 11.97 -13.82
N GLY A 707 -15.30 12.55 -14.48
CA GLY A 707 -15.10 12.41 -15.93
C GLY A 707 -14.84 10.96 -16.35
N ILE A 708 -14.01 10.23 -15.60
CA ILE A 708 -13.73 8.80 -15.82
C ILE A 708 -15.03 7.99 -15.70
N TRP A 709 -15.79 8.15 -14.61
CA TRP A 709 -17.06 7.43 -14.40
C TRP A 709 -18.07 7.71 -15.52
N LEU A 710 -18.24 8.98 -15.91
CA LEU A 710 -19.13 9.34 -17.03
C LEU A 710 -18.70 8.68 -18.34
N THR A 711 -17.40 8.75 -18.65
CA THR A 711 -16.84 8.25 -19.91
C THR A 711 -16.94 6.73 -19.99
N ILE A 712 -16.58 6.02 -18.92
CA ILE A 712 -16.77 4.57 -18.79
C ILE A 712 -18.26 4.22 -18.90
N GLY A 713 -19.12 5.02 -18.29
CA GLY A 713 -20.57 4.86 -18.33
C GLY A 713 -21.13 4.91 -19.75
N ILE A 714 -20.50 5.67 -20.64
CA ILE A 714 -20.84 5.69 -22.08
C ILE A 714 -20.14 4.52 -22.79
N ALA A 715 -18.84 4.36 -22.61
CA ALA A 715 -18.01 3.43 -23.35
C ALA A 715 -18.47 1.98 -23.19
N TYR A 716 -18.72 1.53 -21.95
CA TYR A 716 -19.07 0.14 -21.68
C TYR A 716 -20.42 -0.25 -22.31
N PRO A 717 -21.56 0.42 -22.02
CA PRO A 717 -22.84 0.03 -22.61
C PRO A 717 -22.90 0.25 -24.12
N LEU A 718 -22.16 1.23 -24.66
CA LEU A 718 -22.08 1.43 -26.11
C LEU A 718 -21.48 0.21 -26.83
N TYR A 719 -20.55 -0.51 -26.19
CA TYR A 719 -20.07 -1.77 -26.74
C TYR A 719 -21.10 -2.89 -26.57
N PHE A 720 -21.55 -3.15 -25.34
CA PHE A 720 -22.41 -4.29 -25.03
C PHE A 720 -23.79 -4.21 -25.69
N ASN A 721 -24.36 -3.02 -25.88
CA ASN A 721 -25.66 -2.86 -26.52
C ASN A 721 -25.62 -3.14 -28.03
N PHE A 722 -24.50 -2.85 -28.70
CA PHE A 722 -24.37 -3.01 -30.16
C PHE A 722 -23.71 -4.33 -30.58
N LEU A 723 -22.99 -4.97 -29.65
CA LEU A 723 -22.28 -6.22 -29.91
C LEU A 723 -23.21 -7.34 -30.43
N PRO A 724 -24.37 -7.64 -29.81
CA PRO A 724 -25.24 -8.72 -30.30
C PRO A 724 -25.73 -8.47 -31.73
N SER A 725 -26.08 -7.22 -32.05
CA SER A 725 -26.55 -6.85 -33.38
C SER A 725 -25.45 -6.91 -34.43
N TYR A 726 -24.24 -6.46 -34.11
CA TYR A 726 -23.08 -6.63 -34.98
C TYR A 726 -22.79 -8.10 -35.26
N LEU A 727 -22.82 -8.94 -34.22
CA LEU A 727 -22.64 -10.39 -34.35
C LEU A 727 -23.72 -11.05 -35.20
N ALA A 728 -24.99 -10.61 -35.09
CA ALA A 728 -26.08 -11.11 -35.93
C ALA A 728 -25.88 -10.79 -37.43
N THR A 729 -25.21 -9.69 -37.78
CA THR A 729 -24.85 -9.40 -39.18
C THR A 729 -23.73 -10.29 -39.70
N LYS A 730 -22.85 -10.79 -38.82
CA LYS A 730 -21.73 -11.69 -39.16
C LYS A 730 -22.10 -13.16 -39.11
N PHE A 731 -23.04 -13.52 -38.26
CA PHE A 731 -23.48 -14.88 -38.00
C PHE A 731 -24.99 -14.96 -38.22
N THR A 732 -25.43 -15.67 -39.26
CA THR A 732 -26.84 -16.00 -39.48
C THR A 732 -27.30 -16.97 -38.39
N SER A 733 -27.86 -16.48 -37.28
CA SER A 733 -28.13 -17.33 -36.11
C SER A 733 -29.55 -17.89 -36.08
N SER A 734 -29.68 -19.18 -36.39
CA SER A 734 -30.73 -20.07 -35.88
C SER A 734 -30.20 -20.82 -34.64
N ALA A 735 -29.79 -20.09 -33.60
CA ALA A 735 -29.27 -20.68 -32.36
C ALA A 735 -30.42 -21.03 -31.40
N SER A 736 -30.42 -22.24 -30.83
CA SER A 736 -31.41 -22.63 -29.83
C SER A 736 -31.24 -21.84 -28.52
N LEU A 737 -32.35 -21.56 -27.81
CA LEU A 737 -32.35 -20.89 -26.49
C LEU A 737 -31.36 -21.54 -25.51
N THR A 738 -31.26 -22.88 -25.51
CA THR A 738 -30.30 -23.64 -24.71
C THR A 738 -28.85 -23.29 -25.02
N THR A 739 -28.51 -23.07 -26.29
CA THR A 739 -27.15 -22.70 -26.71
C THR A 739 -26.78 -21.29 -26.24
N THR A 740 -27.73 -20.36 -26.32
CA THR A 740 -27.56 -18.97 -25.85
C THR A 740 -27.29 -18.92 -24.35
N TYR A 741 -28.15 -19.54 -23.53
CA TYR A 741 -27.99 -19.53 -22.07
C TYR A 741 -26.78 -20.35 -21.60
N ARG A 742 -26.43 -21.45 -22.27
CA ARG A 742 -25.19 -22.21 -22.00
C ARG A 742 -23.96 -21.33 -22.19
N ASN A 743 -23.86 -20.66 -23.34
CA ASN A 743 -22.72 -19.78 -23.64
C ASN A 743 -22.63 -18.63 -22.63
N TYR A 744 -23.78 -18.05 -22.26
CA TYR A 744 -23.85 -17.01 -21.25
C TYR A 744 -23.40 -17.49 -19.85
N CYS A 745 -23.73 -18.73 -19.46
CA CYS A 745 -23.23 -19.33 -18.22
C CYS A 745 -21.71 -19.52 -18.24
N ILE A 746 -21.14 -19.98 -19.37
CA ILE A 746 -19.69 -20.17 -19.52
C ILE A 746 -18.97 -18.82 -19.37
N GLU A 747 -19.44 -17.79 -20.06
CA GLU A 747 -18.89 -16.43 -19.96
C GLU A 747 -18.94 -15.91 -18.52
N SER A 748 -20.08 -16.08 -17.85
CA SER A 748 -20.30 -15.61 -16.48
C SER A 748 -19.39 -16.32 -15.48
N ALA A 749 -19.17 -17.63 -15.63
CA ALA A 749 -18.29 -18.40 -14.76
C ALA A 749 -16.82 -17.99 -14.90
N VAL A 750 -16.35 -17.75 -16.12
CA VAL A 750 -14.96 -17.32 -16.39
C VAL A 750 -14.71 -15.91 -15.84
N SER A 751 -15.71 -15.02 -15.92
CA SER A 751 -15.58 -13.62 -15.50
C SER A 751 -15.31 -13.42 -14.00
N VAL A 752 -15.63 -14.41 -13.14
CA VAL A 752 -15.38 -14.33 -11.67
C VAL A 752 -13.89 -14.23 -11.34
N VAL A 753 -13.02 -14.79 -12.18
CA VAL A 753 -11.56 -14.82 -11.95
C VAL A 753 -10.95 -13.41 -11.97
N GLY A 754 -11.60 -12.48 -12.66
CA GLY A 754 -11.07 -11.15 -12.91
C GLY A 754 -10.83 -10.27 -11.72
N PRO A 755 -11.89 -9.93 -10.98
CA PRO A 755 -11.74 -9.06 -9.82
C PRO A 755 -10.81 -9.65 -8.76
N LEU A 756 -10.70 -10.98 -8.67
CA LEU A 756 -9.74 -11.64 -7.79
C LEU A 756 -8.28 -11.41 -8.23
N SER A 757 -8.03 -11.51 -9.54
CA SER A 757 -6.72 -11.24 -10.12
C SER A 757 -6.35 -9.76 -10.02
N ALA A 758 -7.33 -8.88 -10.24
CA ALA A 758 -7.22 -7.44 -10.05
C ALA A 758 -6.77 -7.08 -8.63
N ALA A 759 -7.45 -7.67 -7.65
CA ALA A 759 -7.23 -7.43 -6.23
C ALA A 759 -5.79 -7.84 -5.82
N TYR A 760 -5.22 -8.86 -6.48
CA TYR A 760 -3.80 -9.18 -6.34
C TYR A 760 -2.90 -8.15 -7.05
N LEU A 761 -3.19 -7.79 -8.29
CA LEU A 761 -2.33 -6.92 -9.10
C LEU A 761 -2.24 -5.48 -8.56
N VAL A 762 -3.29 -4.95 -7.93
CA VAL A 762 -3.23 -3.62 -7.28
C VAL A 762 -2.26 -3.56 -6.08
N THR A 763 -1.82 -4.71 -5.57
CA THR A 763 -0.80 -4.78 -4.50
C THR A 763 0.64 -4.75 -5.03
N THR A 764 0.82 -4.69 -6.36
CA THR A 764 2.13 -4.63 -7.02
C THR A 764 2.62 -3.19 -7.19
N ILE A 765 3.81 -3.04 -7.81
CA ILE A 765 4.48 -1.76 -8.06
C ILE A 765 3.65 -0.72 -8.84
N PHE A 766 2.57 -1.14 -9.50
CA PHE A 766 1.73 -0.28 -10.33
C PHE A 766 0.63 0.45 -9.53
N GLY A 767 0.38 0.12 -8.25
CA GLY A 767 -0.66 0.79 -7.45
C GLY A 767 -2.07 0.66 -8.04
N ARG A 768 -3.02 1.51 -7.65
CA ARG A 768 -4.41 1.49 -8.18
C ARG A 768 -4.58 2.43 -9.36
N ARG A 769 -3.95 3.60 -9.32
CA ARG A 769 -4.02 4.63 -10.37
C ARG A 769 -3.50 4.13 -11.70
N TRP A 770 -2.28 3.58 -11.71
CA TRP A 770 -1.66 3.15 -12.97
C TRP A 770 -2.28 1.87 -13.49
N MET A 771 -2.69 0.98 -12.59
CA MET A 771 -3.42 -0.23 -12.96
C MET A 771 -4.75 0.09 -13.62
N MET A 772 -5.49 1.06 -13.10
CA MET A 772 -6.71 1.57 -13.74
C MET A 772 -6.39 2.08 -15.14
N GLY A 773 -5.44 3.00 -15.30
CA GLY A 773 -5.09 3.57 -16.61
C GLY A 773 -4.57 2.57 -17.64
N LEU A 774 -3.66 1.69 -17.25
CA LEU A 774 -3.12 0.64 -18.13
C LEU A 774 -4.22 -0.34 -18.56
N SER A 775 -5.12 -0.67 -17.63
CA SER A 775 -6.23 -1.57 -17.93
C SER A 775 -7.23 -1.00 -18.93
N SER A 776 -7.50 0.32 -18.89
CA SER A 776 -8.40 0.97 -19.85
C SER A 776 -7.85 0.96 -21.26
N ILE A 777 -6.56 1.33 -21.41
CA ILE A 777 -5.92 1.40 -22.74
C ILE A 777 -6.03 0.07 -23.45
N VAL A 778 -5.69 -1.01 -22.75
CA VAL A 778 -5.66 -2.31 -23.40
C VAL A 778 -7.06 -2.92 -23.54
N THR A 779 -8.01 -2.58 -22.67
CA THR A 779 -9.43 -2.87 -22.93
C THR A 779 -9.85 -2.25 -24.27
N GLY A 780 -9.52 -0.98 -24.51
CA GLY A 780 -9.74 -0.33 -25.81
C GLY A 780 -9.09 -1.05 -26.98
N VAL A 781 -7.81 -1.44 -26.87
CA VAL A 781 -7.07 -2.20 -27.90
C VAL A 781 -7.75 -3.54 -28.19
N PHE A 782 -8.20 -4.26 -27.17
CA PHE A 782 -8.86 -5.54 -27.36
C PHE A 782 -10.24 -5.40 -28.01
N LEU A 783 -10.99 -4.35 -27.67
CA LEU A 783 -12.26 -4.03 -28.32
C LEU A 783 -12.07 -3.68 -29.81
N PHE A 784 -10.98 -2.99 -30.17
CA PHE A 784 -10.59 -2.82 -31.58
C PHE A 784 -10.34 -4.17 -32.27
N ALA A 785 -9.64 -5.09 -31.61
CA ALA A 785 -9.35 -6.41 -32.15
C ALA A 785 -10.61 -7.28 -32.31
N TYR A 786 -11.59 -7.14 -31.42
CA TYR A 786 -12.86 -7.90 -31.47
C TYR A 786 -13.60 -7.70 -32.80
N VAL A 787 -13.49 -6.53 -33.43
CA VAL A 787 -14.13 -6.25 -34.72
C VAL A 787 -13.66 -7.22 -35.82
N GLY A 788 -12.45 -7.79 -35.71
CA GLY A 788 -11.89 -8.77 -36.65
C GLY A 788 -12.41 -10.20 -36.52
N VAL A 789 -13.21 -10.51 -35.49
CA VAL A 789 -13.71 -11.87 -35.22
C VAL A 789 -14.70 -12.32 -36.29
N SER A 790 -14.53 -13.54 -36.82
CA SER A 790 -15.30 -14.05 -37.97
C SER A 790 -15.87 -15.46 -37.80
N ASN A 791 -15.64 -16.14 -36.66
CA ASN A 791 -16.24 -17.46 -36.40
C ASN A 791 -16.91 -17.56 -35.00
N PRO A 792 -17.97 -18.37 -34.82
CA PRO A 792 -18.72 -18.44 -33.56
C PRO A 792 -17.90 -18.90 -32.35
N THR A 793 -16.97 -19.83 -32.52
CA THR A 793 -16.09 -20.30 -31.44
C THR A 793 -15.15 -19.20 -30.97
N SER A 794 -14.59 -18.43 -31.90
CA SER A 794 -13.78 -17.25 -31.60
C SER A 794 -14.62 -16.14 -30.99
N SER A 795 -15.90 -15.99 -31.37
CA SER A 795 -16.81 -15.05 -30.70
C SER A 795 -17.05 -15.43 -29.25
N LEU A 796 -17.25 -16.72 -28.94
CA LEU A 796 -17.37 -17.17 -27.54
C LEU A 796 -16.06 -17.00 -26.78
N ALA A 797 -14.93 -17.36 -27.38
CA ALA A 797 -13.62 -17.18 -26.75
C ALA A 797 -13.33 -15.69 -26.48
N PHE A 798 -13.59 -14.82 -27.45
CA PHE A 798 -13.46 -13.38 -27.28
C PHE A 798 -14.51 -12.82 -26.32
N ALA A 799 -15.72 -13.35 -26.23
CA ALA A 799 -16.71 -12.94 -25.23
C ALA A 799 -16.28 -13.35 -23.82
N CYS A 800 -15.79 -14.59 -23.63
CA CYS A 800 -15.18 -15.01 -22.38
C CYS A 800 -13.99 -14.12 -22.03
N VAL A 801 -13.08 -13.86 -22.98
CA VAL A 801 -11.95 -12.96 -22.76
C VAL A 801 -12.44 -11.53 -22.50
N THR A 802 -13.47 -11.02 -23.17
CA THR A 802 -13.96 -9.64 -22.98
C THR A 802 -14.75 -9.49 -21.68
N GLY A 803 -15.57 -10.45 -21.26
CA GLY A 803 -16.17 -10.49 -19.92
C GLY A 803 -15.07 -10.57 -18.86
N MET A 804 -14.04 -11.35 -19.18
CA MET A 804 -12.78 -11.42 -18.47
C MET A 804 -11.85 -10.20 -18.75
N LEU A 805 -12.17 -9.16 -19.52
CA LEU A 805 -11.28 -7.99 -19.71
C LEU A 805 -11.98 -6.72 -19.26
N GLY A 806 -13.25 -6.57 -19.63
CA GLY A 806 -14.18 -5.56 -19.15
C GLY A 806 -14.60 -5.75 -17.69
N ASN A 807 -14.59 -6.98 -17.16
CA ASN A 807 -14.78 -7.28 -15.72
C ASN A 807 -13.61 -8.10 -15.09
N PHE A 808 -12.61 -8.44 -15.90
CA PHE A 808 -11.21 -8.82 -15.62
C PHE A 808 -10.69 -10.30 -15.65
N ALA A 809 -9.35 -10.53 -15.83
CA ALA A 809 -8.71 -11.74 -16.42
C ALA A 809 -7.70 -12.62 -15.68
N LEU A 810 -7.72 -13.88 -16.12
CA LEU A 810 -6.88 -15.06 -15.82
C LEU A 810 -5.46 -15.01 -16.46
N LEU A 811 -4.50 -15.54 -15.69
CA LEU A 811 -3.14 -15.92 -16.06
C LEU A 811 -3.05 -16.72 -17.38
N LEU A 812 -2.22 -16.27 -18.33
CA LEU A 812 -1.22 -17.16 -18.96
C LEU A 812 -0.12 -16.48 -19.79
N MET A 813 -0.18 -15.17 -20.08
CA MET A 813 1.00 -14.44 -20.58
C MET A 813 0.97 -13.00 -20.07
N LYS A 814 2.15 -12.46 -19.72
CA LYS A 814 2.41 -11.11 -19.21
C LYS A 814 1.43 -10.04 -19.74
N GLY A 815 0.31 -9.80 -19.05
CA GLY A 815 -0.74 -8.87 -19.46
C GLY A 815 -1.73 -8.58 -18.32
N VAL A 816 -1.87 -7.29 -18.01
CA VAL A 816 -2.46 -6.67 -16.83
C VAL A 816 -3.75 -5.97 -17.21
N TYR A 817 -4.91 -6.24 -16.59
CA TYR A 817 -6.07 -5.32 -16.67
C TYR A 817 -6.90 -5.37 -15.35
N ALA A 818 -7.93 -4.54 -15.13
CA ALA A 818 -9.03 -4.66 -14.13
C ALA A 818 -9.76 -3.35 -13.80
N GLU A 819 -10.27 -2.65 -14.80
CA GLU A 819 -10.65 -1.26 -14.60
C GLU A 819 -11.86 -1.02 -13.68
N TYR A 820 -12.96 -1.74 -13.92
CA TYR A 820 -14.20 -1.55 -13.15
C TYR A 820 -13.99 -1.88 -11.66
N ALA A 821 -13.36 -3.01 -11.35
CA ALA A 821 -13.11 -3.42 -9.97
C ALA A 821 -12.18 -2.44 -9.24
N ILE A 822 -11.16 -1.92 -9.94
CA ILE A 822 -10.23 -0.95 -9.38
C ILE A 822 -10.94 0.40 -9.18
N MET A 823 -11.71 0.88 -10.15
CA MET A 823 -12.42 2.16 -10.06
C MET A 823 -13.42 2.20 -8.90
N TYR A 824 -14.21 1.14 -8.73
CA TYR A 824 -15.19 1.03 -7.64
C TYR A 824 -14.53 0.94 -6.25
N ALA A 825 -13.28 0.49 -6.17
CA ALA A 825 -12.51 0.50 -4.93
C ALA A 825 -11.75 1.82 -4.70
N PHE A 826 -11.14 2.37 -5.75
CA PHE A 826 -10.35 3.60 -5.74
C PHE A 826 -11.18 4.85 -5.41
N THR A 827 -12.43 4.89 -5.90
CA THR A 827 -13.32 6.05 -5.71
C THR A 827 -13.68 6.31 -4.24
N PRO A 828 -14.22 5.34 -3.48
CA PRO A 828 -14.50 5.56 -2.06
C PRO A 828 -13.22 5.78 -1.23
N GLU A 829 -12.09 5.16 -1.58
CA GLU A 829 -10.80 5.41 -0.94
C GLU A 829 -10.29 6.85 -1.16
N SER A 830 -10.60 7.43 -2.31
CA SER A 830 -10.15 8.78 -2.69
C SER A 830 -10.84 9.89 -1.90
N PHE A 831 -12.02 9.64 -1.33
CA PHE A 831 -12.81 10.66 -0.64
C PHE A 831 -12.80 10.46 0.89
N PRO A 832 -12.71 11.55 1.67
CA PRO A 832 -12.71 11.47 3.12
C PRO A 832 -14.09 11.05 3.62
N ALA A 833 -14.14 10.23 4.67
CA ALA A 833 -15.37 9.62 5.16
C ALA A 833 -16.57 10.58 5.39
N PRO A 834 -16.43 11.84 5.85
CA PRO A 834 -17.58 12.74 6.05
C PRO A 834 -18.33 13.08 4.76
N HIS A 835 -17.65 13.02 3.60
CA HIS A 835 -18.20 13.42 2.30
C HIS A 835 -18.05 12.31 1.23
N ARG A 836 -17.64 11.11 1.66
CA ARG A 836 -17.37 9.96 0.80
C ARG A 836 -18.60 9.47 0.07
N GLY A 837 -19.76 9.45 0.73
CA GLY A 837 -21.04 9.06 0.13
C GLY A 837 -21.46 9.99 -0.99
N THR A 838 -21.28 11.30 -0.80
CA THR A 838 -21.57 12.33 -1.79
C THR A 838 -20.67 12.20 -3.02
N GLY A 839 -19.34 12.07 -2.82
CA GLY A 839 -18.38 11.92 -3.91
C GLY A 839 -18.58 10.63 -4.71
N THR A 840 -18.73 9.50 -4.02
CA THR A 840 -18.90 8.17 -4.63
C THR A 840 -20.28 7.99 -5.27
N GLY A 841 -21.35 8.47 -4.61
CA GLY A 841 -22.72 8.41 -5.13
C GLY A 841 -22.91 9.26 -6.38
N THR A 842 -22.28 10.44 -6.44
CA THR A 842 -22.27 11.29 -7.64
C THR A 842 -21.52 10.62 -8.79
N ALA A 843 -20.33 10.06 -8.52
CA ALA A 843 -19.56 9.31 -9.51
C ALA A 843 -20.38 8.13 -10.08
N ALA A 844 -21.02 7.35 -9.20
CA ALA A 844 -21.92 6.28 -9.60
C ALA A 844 -23.09 6.78 -10.44
N SER A 845 -23.70 7.90 -10.09
CA SER A 845 -24.80 8.50 -10.85
C SER A 845 -24.37 8.93 -12.26
N LEU A 846 -23.17 9.49 -12.41
CA LEU A 846 -22.61 9.90 -13.71
C LEU A 846 -22.36 8.71 -14.63
N LEU A 847 -21.86 7.59 -14.10
CA LEU A 847 -21.73 6.34 -14.87
C LEU A 847 -23.09 5.86 -15.38
N ARG A 848 -24.12 5.89 -14.53
CA ARG A 848 -25.47 5.47 -14.93
C ARG A 848 -26.11 6.44 -15.94
N PHE A 849 -25.82 7.73 -15.83
CA PHE A 849 -26.20 8.74 -16.83
C PHE A 849 -25.53 8.47 -18.18
N GLY A 850 -24.23 8.18 -18.20
CA GLY A 850 -23.53 7.74 -19.40
C GLY A 850 -24.18 6.51 -20.05
N GLY A 851 -24.59 5.54 -19.23
CA GLY A 851 -25.25 4.32 -19.71
C GLY A 851 -26.64 4.57 -20.29
N LEU A 852 -27.39 5.52 -19.73
CA LEU A 852 -28.63 6.00 -20.31
C LEU A 852 -28.39 6.64 -21.68
N CYS A 853 -27.40 7.51 -21.81
CA CYS A 853 -27.03 8.12 -23.09
C CYS A 853 -26.65 7.06 -24.14
N ALA A 854 -25.80 6.09 -23.77
CA ALA A 854 -25.41 5.00 -24.66
C ALA A 854 -26.60 4.12 -25.09
N SER A 855 -27.56 3.88 -24.18
CA SER A 855 -28.78 3.12 -24.48
C SER A 855 -29.72 3.87 -25.43
N LEU A 856 -29.84 5.20 -25.30
CA LEU A 856 -30.61 6.05 -26.22
C LEU A 856 -29.95 6.15 -27.60
N VAL A 857 -28.63 6.21 -27.67
CA VAL A 857 -27.90 6.15 -28.94
C VAL A 857 -28.14 4.79 -29.60
N ALA A 858 -28.10 3.69 -28.84
CA ALA A 858 -28.39 2.35 -29.33
C ALA A 858 -29.79 2.18 -29.91
N SER A 859 -30.80 2.78 -29.30
CA SER A 859 -32.18 2.69 -29.80
C SER A 859 -32.40 3.46 -31.11
N GLN A 860 -31.53 4.43 -31.47
CA GLN A 860 -31.74 5.30 -32.62
C GLN A 860 -30.76 5.14 -33.80
N THR A 861 -29.56 4.57 -33.61
CA THR A 861 -28.47 4.68 -34.60
C THR A 861 -28.30 3.51 -35.59
N GLY A 862 -29.16 2.49 -35.58
CA GLY A 862 -29.09 1.38 -36.55
C GLY A 862 -27.81 0.53 -36.47
N PHE A 863 -27.70 -0.49 -37.31
CA PHE A 863 -26.64 -1.50 -37.23
C PHE A 863 -25.37 -1.06 -37.98
N THR A 864 -24.45 -0.36 -37.30
CA THR A 864 -23.13 0.00 -37.83
C THR A 864 -22.00 -0.38 -36.86
N THR A 865 -20.76 -0.46 -37.36
CA THR A 865 -19.56 -0.72 -36.54
C THR A 865 -19.03 0.52 -35.81
N ALA A 866 -19.51 1.72 -36.17
CA ALA A 866 -19.02 2.99 -35.62
C ALA A 866 -19.15 3.11 -34.08
N PRO A 867 -20.25 2.65 -33.44
CA PRO A 867 -20.38 2.67 -31.97
C PRO A 867 -19.34 1.81 -31.24
N ILE A 868 -18.94 0.69 -31.85
CA ILE A 868 -17.89 -0.20 -31.29
C ILE A 868 -16.54 0.50 -31.33
N TYR A 869 -16.20 1.16 -32.45
CA TYR A 869 -14.97 1.96 -32.56
C TYR A 869 -14.97 3.17 -31.62
N ALA A 870 -16.11 3.85 -31.47
CA ALA A 870 -16.25 4.95 -30.54
C ALA A 870 -16.06 4.48 -29.09
N SER A 871 -16.64 3.35 -28.70
CA SER A 871 -16.41 2.74 -27.39
C SER A 871 -14.93 2.43 -27.14
N ALA A 872 -14.27 1.76 -28.09
CA ALA A 872 -12.86 1.41 -27.99
C ALA A 872 -11.96 2.65 -27.84
N ALA A 873 -12.26 3.73 -28.58
CA ALA A 873 -11.55 5.00 -28.45
C ALA A 873 -11.76 5.65 -27.08
N LEU A 874 -12.99 5.64 -26.55
CA LEU A 874 -13.30 6.20 -25.22
C LEU A 874 -12.53 5.47 -24.11
N TRP A 875 -12.35 4.15 -24.20
CA TRP A 875 -11.53 3.39 -23.25
C TRP A 875 -10.05 3.81 -23.27
N VAL A 876 -9.49 4.06 -24.45
CA VAL A 876 -8.12 4.57 -24.56
C VAL A 876 -8.02 5.97 -23.95
N VAL A 877 -9.02 6.83 -24.18
CA VAL A 877 -9.08 8.17 -23.57
C VAL A 877 -9.12 8.07 -22.05
N VAL A 878 -9.96 7.21 -21.48
CA VAL A 878 -10.00 6.99 -20.02
C VAL A 878 -8.62 6.60 -19.49
N GLY A 879 -7.93 5.69 -20.17
CA GLY A 879 -6.61 5.23 -19.76
C GLY A 879 -5.57 6.36 -19.68
N VAL A 880 -5.61 7.29 -20.63
CA VAL A 880 -4.76 8.49 -20.62
C VAL A 880 -5.19 9.47 -19.52
N VAL A 881 -6.49 9.66 -19.33
CA VAL A 881 -7.05 10.57 -18.31
C VAL A 881 -6.69 10.09 -16.89
N CYS A 882 -6.65 8.78 -16.66
CA CYS A 882 -6.22 8.18 -15.38
C CYS A 882 -4.80 8.61 -14.98
N TRP A 883 -3.90 8.90 -15.92
CA TRP A 883 -2.55 9.40 -15.61
C TRP A 883 -2.55 10.84 -15.05
N GLY A 884 -3.64 11.59 -15.27
CA GLY A 884 -3.83 12.94 -14.71
C GLY A 884 -4.28 12.95 -13.24
N LEU A 885 -4.61 11.80 -12.64
CA LEU A 885 -5.06 11.72 -11.25
C LEU A 885 -3.92 12.14 -10.28
N PRO A 886 -4.11 13.19 -9.45
CA PRO A 886 -3.08 13.71 -8.55
C PRO A 886 -2.67 12.73 -7.43
N PHE A 887 -3.55 11.81 -7.03
CA PHE A 887 -3.41 11.05 -5.80
C PHE A 887 -3.52 9.54 -6.05
N GLU A 888 -2.67 8.76 -5.38
CA GLU A 888 -2.67 7.30 -5.39
C GLU A 888 -3.14 6.80 -4.02
N THR A 889 -4.21 6.00 -3.99
CA THR A 889 -4.78 5.53 -2.72
C THR A 889 -4.02 4.33 -2.16
N ALA A 890 -3.26 3.61 -2.98
CA ALA A 890 -2.43 2.50 -2.51
C ALA A 890 -1.35 2.99 -1.52
N GLY A 891 -1.34 2.40 -0.32
CA GLY A 891 -0.35 2.70 0.72
C GLY A 891 -0.76 3.81 1.70
N HIS A 892 -1.87 4.51 1.46
CA HIS A 892 -2.40 5.54 2.36
C HIS A 892 -3.60 5.02 3.14
N GLY A 893 -3.68 5.35 4.43
CA GLY A 893 -4.86 5.06 5.25
C GLY A 893 -6.06 5.87 4.75
N SER A 894 -7.21 5.24 4.55
CA SER A 894 -8.43 5.99 4.21
C SER A 894 -8.87 6.81 5.42
N ILE A 895 -8.97 8.13 5.27
CA ILE A 895 -9.41 9.03 6.35
C ILE A 895 -10.92 9.24 6.38
#